data_AF-A0A818UJ86-F1
#
_entry.id   AF-A0A818UJ86-F1
#
_cell.length_a   1.000
_cell.length_b   1.000
_cell.length_c   1.000
_cell.angle_alpha   90.00
_cell.angle_beta   90.00
_cell.angle_gamma   90.00
#
_symmetry.space_group_name_H-M   'P 1'
#
loop_
_entity.id
_entity.type
_entity.pdbx_description
1 polymer ?
#
loop_
_entity_poly.entity_id
_entity_poly.type
_entity_poly.pdbx_seq_one_letter_code
_entity_poly.pdbx_strand_id
1 'polypeptide(L)'
;MQEAVTPSCQEKKHIFFAYAEKDESDVRVAEKLKNHFIQRRLRVYHPRENEDINTKIANGIENAAVVLAFPSRSLQVSKSGSKLLNYADQTKTAILNIKICEDFQPTDWLGAILAPTSSCSADFNEVMKSLISMGIKTNNLVLERDEKNEPQPIEKHLFYGGTRSGDVTATYHQFGQQCPMEFEFFGLQQGKVFGQGDDQVGAFTLAGQYKLKDGYGDINMHKQYVGKHSVIYRGEIYLQGMKCLIEGHWEINNIYDRFIIHLTLPEVYAAEMEKIPLPKASRRQGSKVMISYCPCQYDLAQKIAEGLVAKGISAVCPPLRMHEMIKIATEEARVVIPLMSEAYEASNTSKYVLSYVDEAGIPIVPIKAQDHYSQSSWLGVICAGALWTKITDANDIEKNLDNLIGQLHPYISDSLDEEQHLGALVDGTLVQGYYIQWGKKFDMKFDMFAMIDGYIAGQGDDEVGGFVINGKYICLSDKEDFEFQFKKHYIGQHDVQYSGTITHHESQFFFDGKWFLDDLSDSFHLEVSRNQSSGPKGLHIMLSYQWNSQELVKRVADILKQRNIPIWFDIAGDMKGNINAAMAYGVEGAAMVISFDTVAYSKSINCQKELTYASQLKKNIAPVLLENDKGFQNTWLGTIIASLNAINMQDDNQFNSSIDILVQRINRALEEKKDEDSHRSQVITRFEGGAVRGRYYQYHQAFDMLFDFFSLREGRVLGQGNDEIGPFTMAGNYDNEGKVSFTKQYVGQHSVEYNGNIYCDNLGGFKIQGHWNIEDETDEFYLESINAFKCDTLTENI
;
A
#
# COMPACT_ATOMS: atom_id res chain seq x y z
N MET A 1 -16.94 10.33 -50.55
CA MET A 1 -15.67 9.58 -50.49
C MET A 1 -15.63 8.92 -49.13
N GLN A 2 -15.61 7.59 -49.09
CA GLN A 2 -15.36 6.85 -47.86
C GLN A 2 -13.95 7.20 -47.37
N GLU A 3 -13.85 7.64 -46.11
CA GLU A 3 -12.56 7.76 -45.43
C GLU A 3 -11.91 6.39 -45.40
N ALA A 4 -10.74 6.29 -46.02
CA ALA A 4 -9.87 5.13 -45.91
C ALA A 4 -9.39 5.05 -44.45
N VAL A 5 -10.05 4.19 -43.68
CA VAL A 5 -9.54 3.73 -42.39
C VAL A 5 -8.21 3.04 -42.68
N THR A 6 -7.12 3.72 -42.32
CA THR A 6 -5.79 3.10 -42.20
C THR A 6 -5.94 1.81 -41.40
N PRO A 7 -5.41 0.66 -41.85
CA PRO A 7 -5.50 -0.57 -41.07
C PRO A 7 -4.85 -0.32 -39.72
N SER A 8 -5.60 -0.45 -38.63
CA SER A 8 -5.00 -0.47 -37.29
C SER A 8 -3.96 -1.58 -37.29
N CYS A 9 -2.69 -1.24 -37.08
CA CYS A 9 -1.66 -2.23 -36.79
C CYS A 9 -2.22 -3.09 -35.64
N GLN A 10 -2.49 -4.38 -35.90
CA GLN A 10 -3.00 -5.26 -34.85
C GLN A 10 -2.01 -5.23 -33.70
N GLU A 11 -2.46 -4.76 -32.54
CA GLU A 11 -1.62 -4.57 -31.37
C GLU A 11 -1.01 -5.94 -31.00
N LYS A 12 0.30 -6.09 -31.20
CA LYS A 12 1.03 -7.33 -30.92
C LYS A 12 1.01 -7.56 -29.42
N LYS A 13 0.39 -8.65 -28.97
CA LYS A 13 0.33 -9.04 -27.55
C LYS A 13 1.27 -10.19 -27.26
N HIS A 14 1.62 -10.39 -25.98
CA HIS A 14 2.44 -11.50 -25.52
C HIS A 14 1.87 -12.16 -24.26
N ILE A 15 2.47 -13.29 -23.88
CA ILE A 15 2.19 -13.99 -22.62
C ILE A 15 3.26 -13.61 -21.61
N PHE A 16 2.87 -13.18 -20.41
CA PHE A 16 3.79 -12.92 -19.31
C PHE A 16 3.74 -14.07 -18.29
N PHE A 17 4.88 -14.46 -17.73
CA PHE A 17 4.97 -15.52 -16.73
C PHE A 17 5.33 -14.92 -15.37
N ALA A 18 4.52 -15.18 -14.34
CA ALA A 18 4.71 -14.67 -12.99
C ALA A 18 4.95 -15.82 -12.01
N TYR A 19 6.21 -16.02 -11.64
CA TYR A 19 6.68 -17.07 -10.73
C TYR A 19 7.82 -16.54 -9.85
N ALA A 20 8.17 -17.23 -8.76
CA ALA A 20 9.29 -16.82 -7.92
C ALA A 20 10.62 -17.16 -8.62
N GLU A 21 11.31 -16.15 -9.16
CA GLU A 21 12.58 -16.34 -9.91
C GLU A 21 13.71 -17.00 -9.09
N LYS A 22 13.63 -16.94 -7.76
CA LYS A 22 14.61 -17.54 -6.85
C LYS A 22 14.28 -18.98 -6.44
N ASP A 23 13.12 -19.50 -6.84
CA ASP A 23 12.68 -20.86 -6.53
C ASP A 23 12.90 -21.75 -7.74
N GLU A 24 13.87 -22.67 -7.65
CA GLU A 24 14.23 -23.55 -8.77
C GLU A 24 13.08 -24.46 -9.22
N SER A 25 12.17 -24.82 -8.33
CA SER A 25 11.01 -25.64 -8.65
C SER A 25 10.04 -24.85 -9.54
N ASP A 26 9.70 -23.63 -9.10
CA ASP A 26 8.83 -22.73 -9.85
C ASP A 26 9.41 -22.40 -11.22
N VAL A 27 10.70 -22.04 -11.27
CA VAL A 27 11.44 -21.73 -12.50
C VAL A 27 11.38 -22.89 -13.48
N ARG A 28 11.60 -24.12 -13.02
CA ARG A 28 11.60 -25.32 -13.86
C ARG A 28 10.24 -25.56 -14.53
N VAL A 29 9.15 -25.43 -13.77
CA VAL A 29 7.79 -25.64 -14.29
C VAL A 29 7.41 -24.53 -15.28
N ALA A 30 7.68 -23.27 -14.92
CA ALA A 30 7.39 -22.12 -15.77
C ALA A 30 8.19 -22.17 -17.09
N GLU A 31 9.50 -22.44 -17.04
CA GLU A 31 10.34 -22.52 -18.23
C GLU A 31 9.97 -23.71 -19.12
N LYS A 32 9.55 -24.85 -18.55
CA LYS A 32 9.02 -25.97 -19.34
C LYS A 32 7.80 -25.53 -20.14
N LEU A 33 6.83 -24.86 -19.53
CA LEU A 33 5.63 -24.38 -20.21
C LEU A 33 5.96 -23.28 -21.24
N LYS A 34 6.82 -22.32 -20.88
CA LYS A 34 7.32 -21.26 -21.77
C LYS A 34 7.97 -21.82 -23.04
N ASN A 35 8.77 -22.87 -22.91
CA ASN A 35 9.36 -23.56 -24.07
C ASN A 35 8.30 -24.16 -25.00
N HIS A 36 7.17 -24.68 -24.49
CA HIS A 36 6.07 -25.15 -25.34
C HIS A 36 5.44 -24.00 -26.13
N PHE A 37 5.23 -22.84 -25.52
CA PHE A 37 4.73 -21.65 -26.22
C PHE A 37 5.68 -21.20 -27.33
N ILE A 38 6.98 -21.12 -27.04
CA ILE A 38 8.01 -20.73 -28.01
C ILE A 38 8.05 -21.72 -29.19
N GLN A 39 8.02 -23.02 -28.93
CA GLN A 39 7.99 -24.06 -29.97
C GLN A 39 6.76 -23.96 -30.88
N ARG A 40 5.62 -23.46 -30.35
CA ARG A 40 4.39 -23.21 -31.11
C ARG A 40 4.34 -21.81 -31.74
N ARG A 41 5.46 -21.07 -31.74
CA ARG A 41 5.57 -19.70 -32.24
C ARG A 41 4.59 -18.73 -31.60
N LEU A 42 4.30 -18.91 -30.31
CA LEU A 42 3.51 -17.96 -29.53
C LEU A 42 4.45 -16.99 -28.80
N ARG A 43 4.10 -15.70 -28.85
CA ARG A 43 4.88 -14.60 -28.28
C ARG A 43 4.81 -14.65 -26.77
N VAL A 44 5.96 -14.84 -26.15
CA VAL A 44 6.17 -14.77 -24.71
C VAL A 44 7.03 -13.55 -24.41
N TYR A 45 6.77 -12.86 -23.31
CA TYR A 45 7.58 -11.72 -22.90
C TYR A 45 9.04 -12.12 -22.64
N HIS A 46 9.97 -11.35 -23.18
CA HIS A 46 11.40 -11.43 -22.90
C HIS A 46 11.89 -10.06 -22.43
N PRO A 47 12.33 -9.91 -21.16
CA PRO A 47 12.81 -8.63 -20.65
C PRO A 47 14.10 -8.21 -21.36
N ARG A 48 14.33 -6.90 -21.45
CA ARG A 48 15.56 -6.35 -22.05
C ARG A 48 16.74 -6.51 -21.08
N GLU A 49 17.95 -6.67 -21.63
CA GLU A 49 19.17 -6.66 -20.80
C GLU A 49 19.32 -5.32 -20.07
N ASN A 50 19.75 -5.34 -18.80
CA ASN A 50 19.98 -4.15 -17.96
C ASN A 50 18.77 -3.25 -17.69
N GLU A 51 17.55 -3.69 -18.00
CA GLU A 51 16.32 -2.98 -17.64
C GLU A 51 16.02 -3.13 -16.14
N ASP A 52 15.61 -2.04 -15.47
CA ASP A 52 15.23 -2.07 -14.06
C ASP A 52 13.97 -2.92 -13.83
N ILE A 53 13.82 -3.48 -12.63
CA ILE A 53 12.77 -4.46 -12.34
C ILE A 53 11.35 -3.87 -12.52
N ASN A 54 11.16 -2.61 -12.17
CA ASN A 54 9.86 -1.95 -12.28
C ASN A 54 9.47 -1.74 -13.75
N THR A 55 10.43 -1.35 -14.59
CA THR A 55 10.23 -1.22 -16.05
C THR A 55 10.03 -2.57 -16.72
N LYS A 56 10.75 -3.61 -16.29
CA LYS A 56 10.55 -4.99 -16.78
C LYS A 56 9.12 -5.48 -16.53
N ILE A 57 8.61 -5.25 -15.32
CA ILE A 57 7.22 -5.59 -14.97
C ILE A 57 6.26 -4.76 -15.83
N ALA A 58 6.47 -3.45 -15.93
CA ALA A 58 5.57 -2.56 -16.65
C ALA A 58 5.42 -2.95 -18.13
N ASN A 59 6.54 -3.05 -18.85
CA ASN A 59 6.57 -3.48 -20.25
C ASN A 59 6.02 -4.89 -20.44
N GLY A 60 6.24 -5.73 -19.44
CA GLY A 60 5.69 -7.06 -19.34
C GLY A 60 4.17 -7.12 -19.25
N ILE A 61 3.54 -6.19 -18.55
CA ILE A 61 2.10 -6.20 -18.27
C ILE A 61 1.31 -5.40 -19.30
N GLU A 62 1.72 -4.18 -19.64
CA GLU A 62 0.91 -3.26 -20.48
C GLU A 62 0.55 -3.82 -21.86
N ASN A 63 1.38 -4.72 -22.40
CA ASN A 63 1.16 -5.40 -23.68
C ASN A 63 0.90 -6.90 -23.54
N ALA A 64 0.72 -7.40 -22.32
CA ALA A 64 0.33 -8.79 -22.13
C ALA A 64 -1.12 -9.00 -22.56
N ALA A 65 -1.38 -10.11 -23.26
CA ALA A 65 -2.73 -10.64 -23.36
C ALA A 65 -3.16 -11.33 -22.06
N VAL A 66 -2.20 -11.94 -21.36
CA VAL A 66 -2.44 -12.71 -20.14
C VAL A 66 -1.16 -12.82 -19.31
N VAL A 67 -1.32 -12.82 -17.99
CA VAL A 67 -0.30 -13.19 -17.00
C VAL A 67 -0.61 -14.60 -16.51
N LEU A 68 0.33 -15.52 -16.71
CA LEU A 68 0.30 -16.86 -16.13
C LEU A 68 0.93 -16.79 -14.73
N ALA A 69 0.12 -16.83 -13.69
CA ALA A 69 0.57 -16.80 -12.30
C ALA A 69 0.78 -18.22 -11.79
N PHE A 70 1.94 -18.50 -11.19
CA PHE A 70 2.32 -19.81 -10.64
C PHE A 70 2.40 -19.71 -9.11
N PRO A 71 1.30 -19.94 -8.37
CA PRO A 71 1.28 -19.67 -6.93
C PRO A 71 2.14 -20.68 -6.17
N SER A 72 3.01 -20.16 -5.31
CA SER A 72 3.87 -20.93 -4.41
C SER A 72 4.09 -20.16 -3.10
N ARG A 73 4.64 -20.83 -2.08
CA ARG A 73 5.06 -20.15 -0.84
C ARG A 73 6.08 -19.04 -1.12
N SER A 74 7.01 -19.30 -2.04
CA SER A 74 8.04 -18.36 -2.48
C SER A 74 7.44 -17.15 -3.18
N LEU A 75 6.42 -17.34 -4.03
CA LEU A 75 5.72 -16.23 -4.67
C LEU A 75 4.93 -15.40 -3.66
N GLN A 76 4.29 -16.04 -2.66
CA GLN A 76 3.47 -15.36 -1.64
C GLN A 76 4.28 -14.40 -0.75
N VAL A 77 5.57 -14.67 -0.54
CA VAL A 77 6.47 -13.76 0.21
C VAL A 77 7.29 -12.84 -0.72
N SER A 78 7.07 -12.89 -2.03
CA SER A 78 7.85 -12.12 -3.00
C SER A 78 7.33 -10.69 -3.16
N LYS A 79 8.17 -9.70 -2.82
CA LYS A 79 7.86 -8.28 -3.05
C LYS A 79 7.65 -7.97 -4.53
N SER A 80 8.49 -8.50 -5.43
CA SER A 80 8.37 -8.30 -6.88
C SER A 80 7.14 -9.03 -7.45
N GLY A 81 6.84 -10.23 -6.95
CA GLY A 81 5.64 -10.98 -7.31
C GLY A 81 4.36 -10.24 -6.94
N SER A 82 4.31 -9.67 -5.73
CA SER A 82 3.18 -8.84 -5.28
C SER A 82 2.97 -7.64 -6.18
N LYS A 83 4.02 -6.85 -6.47
CA LYS A 83 3.91 -5.71 -7.39
C LYS A 83 3.41 -6.08 -8.76
N LEU A 84 3.98 -7.14 -9.34
CA LEU A 84 3.62 -7.62 -10.66
C LEU A 84 2.12 -7.95 -10.73
N LEU A 85 1.63 -8.77 -9.81
CA LEU A 85 0.23 -9.19 -9.85
C LEU A 85 -0.70 -8.02 -9.51
N ASN A 86 -0.36 -7.17 -8.53
CA ASN A 86 -1.12 -5.95 -8.25
C ASN A 86 -1.19 -5.02 -9.45
N TYR A 87 -0.11 -4.89 -10.22
CA TYR A 87 -0.08 -4.06 -11.42
C TYR A 87 -0.90 -4.68 -12.57
N ALA A 88 -0.83 -6.00 -12.74
CA ALA A 88 -1.68 -6.74 -13.68
C ALA A 88 -3.17 -6.53 -13.35
N ASP A 89 -3.54 -6.61 -12.08
CA ASP A 89 -4.90 -6.37 -11.59
C ASP A 89 -5.34 -4.90 -11.80
N GLN A 90 -4.49 -3.94 -11.46
CA GLN A 90 -4.75 -2.50 -11.65
C GLN A 90 -4.97 -2.14 -13.13
N THR A 91 -4.17 -2.72 -14.02
CA THR A 91 -4.27 -2.53 -15.48
C THR A 91 -5.38 -3.38 -16.11
N LYS A 92 -6.05 -4.23 -15.32
CA LYS A 92 -7.07 -5.20 -15.77
C LYS A 92 -6.53 -6.18 -16.83
N THR A 93 -5.24 -6.48 -16.74
CA THR A 93 -4.60 -7.53 -17.54
C THR A 93 -5.11 -8.87 -17.05
N ALA A 94 -5.49 -9.77 -17.98
CA ALA A 94 -6.04 -11.07 -17.61
C ALA A 94 -5.01 -11.89 -16.81
N ILE A 95 -5.41 -12.47 -15.68
CA ILE A 95 -4.57 -13.36 -14.86
C ILE A 95 -5.14 -14.78 -14.93
N LEU A 96 -4.31 -15.76 -15.24
CA LEU A 96 -4.63 -17.18 -15.21
C LEU A 96 -3.81 -17.87 -14.11
N ASN A 97 -4.49 -18.48 -13.15
CA ASN A 97 -3.88 -19.20 -12.03
C ASN A 97 -3.45 -20.62 -12.47
N ILE A 98 -2.15 -20.86 -12.50
CA ILE A 98 -1.53 -22.13 -12.87
C ILE A 98 -1.22 -22.93 -11.60
N LYS A 99 -2.00 -23.99 -11.36
CA LYS A 99 -1.81 -24.89 -10.22
C LYS A 99 -0.59 -25.77 -10.44
N ILE A 100 0.46 -25.52 -9.65
CA ILE A 100 1.71 -26.30 -9.66
C ILE A 100 1.85 -27.26 -8.46
N CYS A 101 1.14 -26.97 -7.37
CA CYS A 101 1.09 -27.81 -6.18
C CYS A 101 -0.37 -27.98 -5.76
N GLU A 102 -0.88 -29.21 -5.70
CA GLU A 102 -2.29 -29.48 -5.39
C GLU A 102 -2.68 -29.06 -3.97
N ASP A 103 -1.75 -29.15 -3.03
CA ASP A 103 -1.97 -28.86 -1.61
C ASP A 103 -1.72 -27.40 -1.22
N PHE A 104 -1.13 -26.59 -2.11
CA PHE A 104 -0.86 -25.19 -1.82
C PHE A 104 -2.12 -24.34 -2.03
N GLN A 105 -2.66 -23.81 -0.94
CA GLN A 105 -3.73 -22.81 -0.96
C GLN A 105 -3.12 -21.42 -0.72
N PRO A 106 -3.17 -20.52 -1.71
CA PRO A 106 -2.70 -19.16 -1.52
C PRO A 106 -3.51 -18.43 -0.45
N THR A 107 -2.83 -17.71 0.43
CA THR A 107 -3.45 -16.85 1.45
C THR A 107 -2.95 -15.41 1.32
N ASP A 108 -3.41 -14.52 2.20
CA ASP A 108 -3.01 -13.10 2.20
C ASP A 108 -3.29 -12.44 0.83
N TRP A 109 -2.49 -11.46 0.43
CA TRP A 109 -2.60 -10.74 -0.84
C TRP A 109 -2.65 -11.68 -2.07
N LEU A 110 -1.95 -12.82 -2.03
CA LEU A 110 -1.90 -13.78 -3.15
C LEU A 110 -3.21 -14.58 -3.25
N GLY A 111 -3.80 -14.94 -2.12
CA GLY A 111 -5.15 -15.51 -2.06
C GLY A 111 -6.20 -14.54 -2.59
N ALA A 112 -6.21 -13.31 -2.07
CA ALA A 112 -7.18 -12.30 -2.45
C ALA A 112 -7.14 -11.96 -3.96
N ILE A 113 -5.94 -11.84 -4.55
CA ILE A 113 -5.81 -11.48 -5.97
C ILE A 113 -6.15 -12.62 -6.93
N LEU A 114 -5.87 -13.87 -6.54
CA LEU A 114 -6.12 -15.05 -7.37
C LEU A 114 -7.53 -15.61 -7.20
N ALA A 115 -8.22 -15.28 -6.11
CA ALA A 115 -9.56 -15.79 -5.82
C ALA A 115 -10.56 -15.65 -7.00
N PRO A 116 -10.70 -14.48 -7.68
CA PRO A 116 -11.64 -14.34 -8.79
C PRO A 116 -11.13 -14.92 -10.12
N THR A 117 -9.90 -15.43 -10.18
CA THR A 117 -9.24 -15.83 -11.43
C THR A 117 -9.59 -17.26 -11.83
N SER A 118 -9.60 -17.53 -13.15
CA SER A 118 -9.70 -18.90 -13.65
C SER A 118 -8.44 -19.69 -13.27
N SER A 119 -8.59 -20.99 -13.02
CA SER A 119 -7.45 -21.85 -12.69
C SER A 119 -7.41 -23.12 -13.54
N CYS A 120 -6.19 -23.58 -13.84
CA CYS A 120 -5.93 -24.84 -14.57
C CYS A 120 -4.57 -25.41 -14.16
N SER A 121 -4.23 -26.63 -14.58
CA SER A 121 -2.89 -27.18 -14.35
C SER A 121 -1.84 -26.51 -15.25
N ALA A 122 -0.57 -26.83 -15.04
CA ALA A 122 0.52 -26.41 -15.92
C ALA A 122 0.58 -27.17 -17.26
N ASP A 123 -0.42 -28.00 -17.61
CA ASP A 123 -0.51 -28.64 -18.92
C ASP A 123 -0.81 -27.63 -20.03
N PHE A 124 -0.01 -27.67 -21.10
CA PHE A 124 -0.12 -26.72 -22.21
C PHE A 124 -1.52 -26.69 -22.85
N ASN A 125 -2.19 -27.85 -23.01
CA ASN A 125 -3.49 -27.89 -23.67
C ASN A 125 -4.59 -27.34 -22.75
N GLU A 126 -4.51 -27.60 -21.45
CA GLU A 126 -5.41 -27.01 -20.46
C GLU A 126 -5.25 -25.48 -20.39
N VAL A 127 -4.01 -24.99 -20.42
CA VAL A 127 -3.73 -23.56 -20.48
C VAL A 127 -4.35 -22.96 -21.73
N MET A 128 -4.09 -23.53 -22.92
CA MET A 128 -4.66 -23.03 -24.19
C MET A 128 -6.19 -23.03 -24.19
N LYS A 129 -6.82 -24.06 -23.63
CA LYS A 129 -8.28 -24.12 -23.47
C LYS A 129 -8.79 -23.00 -22.56
N SER A 130 -8.10 -22.77 -21.45
CA SER A 130 -8.42 -21.69 -20.50
C SER A 130 -8.30 -20.31 -21.17
N LEU A 131 -7.22 -20.05 -21.92
CA LEU A 131 -7.04 -18.81 -22.67
C LEU A 131 -8.21 -18.54 -23.63
N ILE A 132 -8.66 -19.55 -24.37
CA ILE A 132 -9.81 -19.43 -25.28
C ILE A 132 -11.09 -19.13 -24.50
N SER A 133 -11.33 -19.82 -23.39
CA SER A 133 -12.52 -19.59 -22.55
C SER A 133 -12.57 -18.19 -21.92
N MET A 134 -11.39 -17.61 -21.65
CA MET A 134 -11.24 -16.23 -21.17
C MET A 134 -11.42 -15.19 -22.30
N GLY A 135 -11.65 -15.62 -23.54
CA GLY A 135 -11.82 -14.73 -24.70
C GLY A 135 -10.50 -14.16 -25.25
N ILE A 136 -9.35 -14.72 -24.86
CA ILE A 136 -8.06 -14.29 -25.36
C ILE A 136 -7.91 -14.69 -26.83
N LYS A 137 -7.69 -13.69 -27.69
CA LYS A 137 -7.46 -13.87 -29.12
C LYS A 137 -6.05 -14.44 -29.36
N THR A 138 -5.92 -15.76 -29.31
CA THR A 138 -4.64 -16.47 -29.47
C THR A 138 -3.93 -16.18 -30.79
N ASN A 139 -4.66 -15.83 -31.86
CA ASN A 139 -4.07 -15.40 -33.13
C ASN A 139 -3.16 -14.17 -32.99
N ASN A 140 -3.46 -13.24 -32.06
CA ASN A 140 -2.64 -12.05 -31.83
C ASN A 140 -1.30 -12.38 -31.11
N LEU A 141 -1.20 -13.59 -30.55
CA LEU A 141 0.01 -14.09 -29.89
C LEU A 141 0.94 -14.79 -30.88
N VAL A 142 0.49 -15.13 -32.09
CA VAL A 142 1.32 -15.85 -33.05
C VAL A 142 2.39 -14.92 -33.63
N LEU A 143 3.64 -15.37 -33.62
CA LEU A 143 4.76 -14.68 -34.27
C LEU A 143 4.62 -14.77 -35.78
N GLU A 144 4.82 -13.66 -36.48
CA GLU A 144 4.91 -13.65 -37.95
C GLU A 144 6.08 -14.52 -38.43
N ARG A 145 6.09 -14.88 -39.73
CA ARG A 145 7.03 -15.88 -40.29
C ARG A 145 8.50 -15.57 -39.99
N ASP A 146 8.89 -14.30 -40.07
CA ASP A 146 10.26 -13.83 -39.88
C ASP A 146 10.47 -13.15 -38.51
N GLU A 147 9.41 -13.08 -37.68
CA GLU A 147 9.50 -12.52 -36.33
C GLU A 147 10.17 -13.52 -35.38
N LYS A 148 11.11 -13.01 -34.59
CA LYS A 148 11.77 -13.76 -33.52
C LYS A 148 11.25 -13.30 -32.16
N ASN A 149 11.15 -14.25 -31.22
CA ASN A 149 10.80 -13.96 -29.83
C ASN A 149 12.07 -13.68 -29.02
N GLU A 150 12.74 -12.57 -29.34
CA GLU A 150 13.99 -12.14 -28.70
C GLU A 150 13.77 -10.80 -27.94
N PRO A 151 14.58 -10.48 -26.91
CA PRO A 151 14.51 -9.19 -26.22
C PRO A 151 14.62 -8.03 -27.22
N GLN A 152 13.67 -7.11 -27.18
CA GLN A 152 13.76 -5.89 -27.99
C GLN A 152 14.93 -5.04 -27.46
N PRO A 153 15.77 -4.42 -28.31
CA PRO A 153 16.85 -3.57 -27.83
C PRO A 153 16.34 -2.42 -26.97
N ILE A 154 17.15 -1.93 -26.02
CA ILE A 154 16.84 -0.69 -25.29
C ILE A 154 16.83 0.45 -26.31
N GLU A 155 15.64 0.97 -26.61
CA GLU A 155 15.49 2.13 -27.49
C GLU A 155 15.97 3.39 -26.76
N LYS A 156 17.06 3.99 -27.25
CA LYS A 156 17.66 5.19 -26.66
C LYS A 156 16.76 6.40 -26.88
N HIS A 157 16.69 7.30 -25.89
CA HIS A 157 16.11 8.63 -26.08
C HIS A 157 16.83 9.35 -27.22
N LEU A 158 16.06 10.10 -28.03
CA LEU A 158 16.66 10.98 -29.04
C LEU A 158 17.26 12.22 -28.37
N PHE A 159 16.58 12.77 -27.36
CA PHE A 159 17.05 13.91 -26.57
C PHE A 159 16.36 13.95 -25.20
N TYR A 160 17.09 14.40 -24.18
CA TYR A 160 16.54 14.85 -22.90
C TYR A 160 17.44 15.95 -22.35
N GLY A 161 16.90 17.12 -22.04
CA GLY A 161 17.67 18.25 -21.53
C GLY A 161 16.76 19.41 -21.14
N GLY A 162 17.33 20.53 -20.70
CA GLY A 162 16.56 21.72 -20.29
C GLY A 162 17.35 23.00 -20.50
N THR A 163 16.69 24.14 -20.35
CA THR A 163 17.27 25.47 -20.59
C THR A 163 18.37 25.78 -19.59
N ARG A 164 18.19 25.36 -18.33
CA ARG A 164 19.21 25.50 -17.27
C ARG A 164 20.44 24.65 -17.50
N SER A 165 20.31 23.52 -18.21
CA SER A 165 21.45 22.67 -18.59
C SER A 165 22.25 23.27 -19.75
N GLY A 166 21.71 24.28 -20.44
CA GLY A 166 22.31 24.86 -21.65
C GLY A 166 22.00 24.07 -22.94
N ASP A 167 21.27 22.96 -22.82
CA ASP A 167 21.01 22.03 -23.92
C ASP A 167 19.74 22.36 -24.69
N VAL A 168 18.90 23.27 -24.18
CA VAL A 168 17.66 23.73 -24.82
C VAL A 168 17.67 25.25 -24.88
N THR A 169 17.30 25.82 -26.01
CA THR A 169 16.87 27.22 -26.09
C THR A 169 15.59 27.28 -26.89
N ALA A 170 14.58 27.98 -26.38
CA ALA A 170 13.26 27.98 -26.99
C ALA A 170 12.61 29.35 -26.94
N THR A 171 11.95 29.72 -28.04
CA THR A 171 11.25 31.01 -28.16
C THR A 171 9.97 30.85 -28.98
N TYR A 172 8.98 31.68 -28.71
CA TYR A 172 7.79 31.85 -29.53
C TYR A 172 7.57 33.33 -29.83
N HIS A 173 6.91 33.62 -30.93
CA HIS A 173 6.51 34.97 -31.29
C HIS A 173 5.10 35.24 -30.80
N GLN A 174 4.84 36.42 -30.27
CA GLN A 174 3.49 36.87 -29.94
C GLN A 174 3.42 38.38 -30.08
N PHE A 175 2.40 38.87 -30.80
CA PHE A 175 2.23 40.32 -31.08
C PHE A 175 3.48 40.98 -31.66
N GLY A 176 4.24 40.26 -32.49
CA GLY A 176 5.48 40.75 -33.10
C GLY A 176 6.70 40.80 -32.16
N GLN A 177 6.57 40.33 -30.91
CA GLN A 177 7.68 40.18 -29.97
C GLN A 177 8.13 38.72 -29.87
N GLN A 178 9.43 38.51 -29.72
CA GLN A 178 9.99 37.18 -29.43
C GLN A 178 10.04 36.99 -27.92
N CYS A 179 9.37 35.94 -27.44
CA CYS A 179 9.19 35.61 -26.04
C CYS A 179 9.92 34.29 -25.74
N PRO A 180 10.77 34.23 -24.69
CA PRO A 180 11.45 33.00 -24.33
C PRO A 180 10.48 31.97 -23.72
N MET A 181 10.78 30.69 -23.95
CA MET A 181 10.21 29.57 -23.20
C MET A 181 11.34 28.92 -22.42
N GLU A 182 11.23 28.94 -21.10
CA GLU A 182 12.19 28.30 -20.22
C GLU A 182 11.74 26.87 -19.95
N PHE A 183 12.29 25.92 -20.70
CA PHE A 183 12.12 24.50 -20.41
C PHE A 183 12.94 24.11 -19.18
N GLU A 184 12.27 23.56 -18.20
CA GLU A 184 12.91 22.84 -17.11
C GLU A 184 13.41 21.48 -17.63
N PHE A 185 12.58 20.79 -18.41
CA PHE A 185 13.01 19.69 -19.28
C PHE A 185 12.22 19.67 -20.59
N PHE A 186 12.85 19.11 -21.62
CA PHE A 186 12.30 18.81 -22.92
C PHE A 186 12.89 17.48 -23.39
N GLY A 187 12.04 16.59 -23.86
CA GLY A 187 12.38 15.22 -24.19
C GLY A 187 11.77 14.76 -25.50
N LEU A 188 12.56 14.02 -26.27
CA LEU A 188 12.16 13.34 -27.49
C LEU A 188 12.46 11.85 -27.36
N GLN A 189 11.43 11.01 -27.36
CA GLN A 189 11.58 9.56 -27.20
C GLN A 189 10.46 8.82 -27.94
N GLN A 190 10.80 7.79 -28.73
CA GLN A 190 9.83 6.88 -29.36
C GLN A 190 8.72 7.61 -30.15
N GLY A 191 9.08 8.68 -30.87
CA GLY A 191 8.10 9.49 -31.59
C GLY A 191 7.12 10.25 -30.69
N LYS A 192 7.41 10.36 -29.38
CA LYS A 192 6.72 11.20 -28.42
C LYS A 192 7.59 12.40 -28.05
N VAL A 193 6.91 13.51 -27.81
CA VAL A 193 7.49 14.74 -27.28
C VAL A 193 6.91 14.95 -25.90
N PHE A 194 7.74 15.33 -24.95
CA PHE A 194 7.28 15.75 -23.64
C PHE A 194 8.17 16.86 -23.11
N GLY A 195 7.63 17.70 -22.25
CA GLY A 195 8.39 18.78 -21.65
C GLY A 195 7.58 19.53 -20.63
N GLN A 196 8.26 20.36 -19.87
CA GLN A 196 7.66 21.23 -18.88
C GLN A 196 8.53 22.47 -18.72
N GLY A 197 7.89 23.59 -18.43
CA GLY A 197 8.60 24.84 -18.26
C GLY A 197 7.70 26.00 -17.91
N ASP A 198 8.27 27.18 -18.02
CA ASP A 198 7.62 28.44 -17.73
C ASP A 198 7.86 29.44 -18.86
N ASP A 199 6.90 30.34 -19.07
CA ASP A 199 7.09 31.53 -19.88
C ASP A 199 6.27 32.69 -19.30
N GLN A 200 6.20 33.81 -20.02
CA GLN A 200 5.44 35.01 -19.60
C GLN A 200 3.94 34.77 -19.32
N VAL A 201 3.34 33.68 -19.82
CA VAL A 201 1.94 33.30 -19.57
C VAL A 201 1.81 32.46 -18.29
N GLY A 202 2.82 31.64 -17.99
CA GLY A 202 2.95 30.87 -16.74
C GLY A 202 3.49 29.45 -16.95
N ALA A 203 3.45 28.64 -15.89
CA ALA A 203 3.87 27.26 -15.91
C ALA A 203 3.04 26.42 -16.90
N PHE A 204 3.71 25.52 -17.62
CA PHE A 204 3.10 24.66 -18.62
C PHE A 204 3.69 23.25 -18.66
N THR A 205 2.87 22.29 -19.12
CA THR A 205 3.32 21.00 -19.64
C THR A 205 3.22 20.98 -21.16
N LEU A 206 4.04 20.15 -21.80
CA LEU A 206 4.09 19.94 -23.23
C LEU A 206 4.04 18.44 -23.50
N ALA A 207 3.11 17.98 -24.32
CA ALA A 207 3.01 16.58 -24.71
C ALA A 207 2.68 16.48 -26.21
N GLY A 208 3.29 15.55 -26.93
CA GLY A 208 3.16 15.51 -28.37
C GLY A 208 3.72 14.26 -29.02
N GLN A 209 3.75 14.29 -30.34
CA GLN A 209 4.33 13.24 -31.16
C GLN A 209 5.20 13.84 -32.27
N TYR A 210 6.25 13.10 -32.65
CA TYR A 210 7.08 13.40 -33.80
C TYR A 210 7.31 12.15 -34.63
N LYS A 211 7.59 12.35 -35.92
CA LYS A 211 8.07 11.31 -36.82
C LYS A 211 9.38 11.80 -37.42
N LEU A 212 10.40 10.96 -37.44
CA LEU A 212 11.69 11.29 -38.02
C LEU A 212 12.07 10.21 -39.05
N LYS A 213 12.51 10.66 -40.23
CA LYS A 213 13.06 9.82 -41.29
C LYS A 213 14.28 10.51 -41.86
N ASP A 214 15.42 9.81 -41.88
CA ASP A 214 16.69 10.33 -42.43
C ASP A 214 17.11 11.70 -41.84
N GLY A 215 16.77 11.95 -40.57
CA GLY A 215 17.11 13.19 -39.85
C GLY A 215 16.12 14.36 -40.05
N TYR A 216 14.99 14.16 -40.73
CA TYR A 216 13.94 15.17 -40.88
C TYR A 216 12.54 14.59 -40.63
N GLY A 217 11.59 15.40 -40.18
CA GLY A 217 10.18 15.02 -40.18
C GLY A 217 9.26 15.97 -39.44
N ASP A 218 8.08 15.49 -39.09
CA ASP A 218 6.98 16.30 -38.54
C ASP A 218 6.90 16.18 -37.01
N ILE A 219 6.46 17.25 -36.36
CA ILE A 219 6.25 17.28 -34.91
C ILE A 219 4.98 18.06 -34.55
N ASN A 220 4.18 17.49 -33.67
CA ASN A 220 2.93 18.08 -33.16
C ASN A 220 2.91 17.97 -31.64
N MET A 221 2.65 19.08 -30.96
CA MET A 221 2.70 19.16 -29.51
C MET A 221 1.51 19.97 -28.99
N HIS A 222 1.05 19.62 -27.79
CA HIS A 222 0.02 20.31 -27.04
C HIS A 222 0.69 20.89 -25.80
N LYS A 223 0.64 22.21 -25.68
CA LYS A 223 1.13 22.94 -24.51
C LYS A 223 -0.05 23.30 -23.63
N GLN A 224 -0.13 22.72 -22.43
CA GLN A 224 -1.18 23.00 -21.47
C GLN A 224 -0.63 23.89 -20.36
N TYR A 225 -1.15 25.10 -20.23
CA TYR A 225 -0.84 25.96 -19.09
C TYR A 225 -1.58 25.47 -17.84
N VAL A 226 -0.89 25.41 -16.71
CA VAL A 226 -1.46 24.92 -15.43
C VAL A 226 -2.64 25.80 -15.03
N GLY A 227 -3.82 25.18 -14.89
CA GLY A 227 -5.07 25.86 -14.53
C GLY A 227 -5.61 26.85 -15.58
N LYS A 228 -5.10 26.83 -16.82
CA LYS A 228 -5.47 27.76 -17.89
C LYS A 228 -5.79 27.02 -19.20
N HIS A 229 -5.50 27.63 -20.35
CA HIS A 229 -5.82 27.13 -21.68
C HIS A 229 -4.71 26.24 -22.26
N SER A 230 -5.05 25.53 -23.34
CA SER A 230 -4.12 24.74 -24.16
C SER A 230 -3.77 25.47 -25.46
N VAL A 231 -2.55 25.29 -25.94
CA VAL A 231 -2.04 25.83 -27.22
C VAL A 231 -1.49 24.67 -28.05
N ILE A 232 -1.82 24.62 -29.33
CA ILE A 232 -1.34 23.58 -30.25
C ILE A 232 -0.09 24.09 -30.94
N TYR A 233 0.97 23.29 -30.97
CA TYR A 233 2.21 23.57 -31.69
C TYR A 233 2.36 22.56 -32.82
N ARG A 234 2.55 23.04 -34.05
CA ARG A 234 2.78 22.20 -35.24
C ARG A 234 4.00 22.68 -35.98
N GLY A 235 4.87 21.76 -36.36
CA GLY A 235 6.11 22.13 -37.03
C GLY A 235 6.87 20.95 -37.57
N GLU A 236 8.12 21.23 -37.88
CA GLU A 236 9.08 20.30 -38.44
C GLU A 236 10.26 20.14 -37.47
N ILE A 237 10.86 18.96 -37.49
CA ILE A 237 12.02 18.60 -36.70
C ILE A 237 13.19 18.23 -37.63
N TYR A 238 14.35 18.82 -37.36
CA TYR A 238 15.57 18.72 -38.16
C TYR A 238 16.73 18.29 -37.27
N LEU A 239 17.34 17.15 -37.58
CA LEU A 239 18.50 16.61 -36.89
C LEU A 239 19.75 16.78 -37.76
N GLN A 240 20.71 17.59 -37.30
CA GLN A 240 21.97 17.85 -38.01
C GLN A 240 23.16 17.68 -37.05
N GLY A 241 23.79 16.50 -37.08
CA GLY A 241 24.89 16.17 -36.18
C GLY A 241 24.44 16.20 -34.73
N MET A 242 25.01 17.10 -33.93
CA MET A 242 24.69 17.27 -32.51
C MET A 242 23.67 18.38 -32.24
N LYS A 243 23.02 18.90 -33.28
CA LYS A 243 22.00 19.93 -33.13
C LYS A 243 20.68 19.41 -33.65
N CYS A 244 19.62 19.68 -32.90
CA CYS A 244 18.26 19.48 -33.36
C CYS A 244 17.53 20.82 -33.37
N LEU A 245 16.88 21.14 -34.48
CA LEU A 245 16.05 22.32 -34.64
C LEU A 245 14.60 21.86 -34.77
N ILE A 246 13.73 22.47 -33.99
CA ILE A 246 12.28 22.34 -34.14
C ILE A 246 11.73 23.72 -34.41
N GLU A 247 10.98 23.88 -35.49
CA GLU A 247 10.35 25.16 -35.83
C GLU A 247 8.98 24.96 -36.44
N GLY A 248 8.12 25.95 -36.29
CA GLY A 248 6.76 25.89 -36.82
C GLY A 248 5.86 27.00 -36.28
N HIS A 249 4.58 26.69 -36.15
CA HIS A 249 3.57 27.61 -35.66
C HIS A 249 2.85 27.08 -34.43
N TRP A 250 2.61 27.95 -33.46
CA TRP A 250 1.64 27.69 -32.40
C TRP A 250 0.28 28.25 -32.81
N GLU A 251 -0.81 27.67 -32.31
CA GLU A 251 -2.19 28.05 -32.64
C GLU A 251 -3.12 27.94 -31.41
N ILE A 252 -3.93 28.97 -31.18
CA ILE A 252 -5.09 28.96 -30.28
C ILE A 252 -6.19 29.87 -30.83
N ASN A 253 -7.43 29.37 -30.90
CA ASN A 253 -8.59 30.15 -31.37
C ASN A 253 -8.37 30.86 -32.72
N ASN A 254 -7.76 30.19 -33.70
CA ASN A 254 -7.36 30.74 -35.01
C ASN A 254 -6.30 31.86 -34.97
N ILE A 255 -5.71 32.15 -33.81
CA ILE A 255 -4.54 33.01 -33.67
C ILE A 255 -3.32 32.10 -33.73
N TYR A 256 -2.36 32.43 -34.59
CA TYR A 256 -1.12 31.68 -34.73
C TYR A 256 0.07 32.59 -34.93
N ASP A 257 1.24 32.14 -34.50
CA ASP A 257 2.53 32.80 -34.76
C ASP A 257 3.66 31.75 -34.68
N ARG A 258 4.90 32.17 -34.95
CA ARG A 258 6.05 31.26 -35.07
C ARG A 258 6.61 30.82 -33.72
N PHE A 259 7.24 29.65 -33.69
CA PHE A 259 8.09 29.22 -32.58
C PHE A 259 9.34 28.51 -33.10
N ILE A 260 10.39 28.52 -32.30
CA ILE A 260 11.67 27.87 -32.57
C ILE A 260 12.21 27.27 -31.27
N ILE A 261 12.67 26.02 -31.33
CA ILE A 261 13.37 25.31 -30.25
C ILE A 261 14.67 24.75 -30.83
N HIS A 262 15.80 25.13 -30.25
CA HIS A 262 17.11 24.53 -30.53
C HIS A 262 17.52 23.60 -29.40
N LEU A 263 17.99 22.42 -29.76
CA LEU A 263 18.54 21.43 -28.85
C LEU A 263 20.02 21.19 -29.18
N THR A 264 20.85 21.11 -28.16
CA THR A 264 22.24 20.67 -28.24
C THR A 264 22.32 19.25 -27.69
N LEU A 265 22.57 18.29 -28.55
CA LEU A 265 22.71 16.87 -28.20
C LEU A 265 24.11 16.66 -27.57
N PRO A 266 24.21 16.00 -26.41
CA PRO A 266 25.51 15.75 -25.77
C PRO A 266 26.43 14.88 -26.66
N GLU A 267 27.74 15.19 -26.66
CA GLU A 267 28.74 14.67 -27.63
C GLU A 267 28.88 13.14 -27.67
N VAL A 268 28.69 12.46 -26.54
CA VAL A 268 28.55 11.00 -26.48
C VAL A 268 27.73 10.67 -25.23
N TYR A 269 26.66 9.89 -25.37
CA TYR A 269 26.00 9.16 -24.28
C TYR A 269 26.91 8.03 -23.72
N ALA A 270 28.15 8.36 -23.39
CA ALA A 270 29.11 7.49 -22.74
C ALA A 270 29.75 8.28 -21.59
N ALA A 271 29.55 7.77 -20.37
CA ALA A 271 30.05 8.31 -19.11
C ALA A 271 29.24 9.47 -18.51
N GLU A 272 28.06 9.17 -17.97
CA GLU A 272 27.60 9.68 -16.65
C GLU A 272 26.26 9.02 -16.27
N MET A 273 26.28 7.69 -16.09
CA MET A 273 25.63 7.14 -14.91
C MET A 273 26.75 7.05 -13.88
N GLU A 274 27.01 8.17 -13.19
CA GLU A 274 27.83 8.12 -11.98
C GLU A 274 27.28 7.00 -11.11
N LYS A 275 28.18 6.11 -10.69
CA LYS A 275 27.90 4.90 -9.92
C LYS A 275 26.80 5.16 -8.90
N ILE A 276 25.58 4.72 -9.22
CA ILE A 276 24.49 4.66 -8.28
C ILE A 276 25.01 3.80 -7.13
N PRO A 277 25.03 4.31 -5.88
CA PRO A 277 25.31 3.45 -4.75
C PRO A 277 24.27 2.34 -4.78
N LEU A 278 24.69 1.09 -4.88
CA LEU A 278 23.78 -0.03 -4.64
C LEU A 278 23.08 0.24 -3.29
N PRO A 279 21.76 -0.03 -3.17
CA PRO A 279 21.06 0.12 -1.90
C PRO A 279 21.88 -0.56 -0.80
N LYS A 280 22.33 0.23 0.19
CA LYS A 280 23.10 -0.33 1.30
C LYS A 280 22.13 -1.06 2.23
N ALA A 281 22.47 -2.29 2.60
CA ALA A 281 21.65 -3.16 3.44
C ALA A 281 21.39 -2.59 4.85
N SER A 282 22.15 -1.59 5.30
CA SER A 282 21.97 -0.91 6.58
C SER A 282 21.57 0.56 6.38
N ARG A 283 20.32 0.86 6.77
CA ARG A 283 19.74 2.20 6.77
C ARG A 283 19.47 2.63 8.21
N ARG A 284 19.77 3.88 8.56
CA ARG A 284 19.24 4.49 9.79
C ARG A 284 17.80 4.91 9.53
N GLN A 285 16.87 4.49 10.39
CA GLN A 285 15.46 4.86 10.24
C GLN A 285 15.33 6.38 10.45
N GLY A 286 14.99 7.10 9.38
CA GLY A 286 14.72 8.53 9.43
C GLY A 286 13.38 8.84 10.12
N SER A 287 13.13 10.11 10.41
CA SER A 287 11.92 10.57 11.12
C SER A 287 10.98 11.43 10.27
N LYS A 288 11.35 11.75 9.02
CA LYS A 288 10.63 12.74 8.19
C LYS A 288 9.78 12.11 7.09
N VAL A 289 8.71 12.76 6.70
CA VAL A 289 7.99 12.51 5.46
C VAL A 289 8.70 13.27 4.33
N MET A 290 9.27 12.57 3.36
CA MET A 290 9.86 13.21 2.17
C MET A 290 8.82 13.31 1.06
N ILE A 291 8.55 14.51 0.56
CA ILE A 291 7.68 14.71 -0.61
C ILE A 291 8.54 14.64 -1.86
N SER A 292 8.30 13.68 -2.73
CA SER A 292 8.96 13.57 -4.03
C SER A 292 8.07 14.19 -5.10
N TYR A 293 8.58 15.19 -5.79
CA TYR A 293 7.82 16.02 -6.72
C TYR A 293 8.68 16.44 -7.92
N CYS A 294 8.02 16.84 -9.01
CA CYS A 294 8.64 17.55 -10.14
C CYS A 294 8.48 19.06 -9.95
N PRO A 295 9.32 19.90 -10.56
CA PRO A 295 9.37 21.31 -10.16
C PRO A 295 8.11 22.12 -10.47
N CYS A 296 7.28 21.77 -11.47
CA CYS A 296 5.94 22.38 -11.61
C CYS A 296 5.00 22.08 -10.44
N GLN A 297 5.32 21.08 -9.63
CA GLN A 297 4.53 20.67 -8.47
C GLN A 297 5.11 21.25 -7.17
N TYR A 298 6.13 22.11 -7.23
CA TYR A 298 6.79 22.67 -6.04
C TYR A 298 5.80 23.37 -5.10
N ASP A 299 4.93 24.24 -5.64
CA ASP A 299 3.95 24.96 -4.84
C ASP A 299 2.97 24.00 -4.12
N LEU A 300 2.54 22.93 -4.81
CA LEU A 300 1.68 21.92 -4.22
C LEU A 300 2.42 21.10 -3.16
N ALA A 301 3.66 20.68 -3.45
CA ALA A 301 4.51 19.95 -2.52
C ALA A 301 4.76 20.75 -1.24
N GLN A 302 5.08 22.04 -1.37
CA GLN A 302 5.31 22.92 -0.25
C GLN A 302 4.06 23.03 0.64
N LYS A 303 2.88 23.26 0.06
CA LYS A 303 1.63 23.33 0.84
C LYS A 303 1.28 22.03 1.55
N ILE A 304 1.53 20.88 0.92
CA ILE A 304 1.35 19.58 1.57
C ILE A 304 2.32 19.43 2.74
N ALA A 305 3.59 19.79 2.57
CA ALA A 305 4.58 19.76 3.66
C ALA A 305 4.17 20.68 4.82
N GLU A 306 3.74 21.91 4.52
CA GLU A 306 3.26 22.87 5.51
C GLU A 306 2.03 22.33 6.26
N GLY A 307 1.07 21.71 5.55
CA GLY A 307 -0.09 21.07 6.15
C GLY A 307 0.28 19.92 7.10
N LEU A 308 1.21 19.06 6.69
CA LEU A 308 1.71 17.97 7.54
C LEU A 308 2.42 18.51 8.79
N VAL A 309 3.28 19.52 8.63
CA VAL A 309 4.00 20.17 9.74
C VAL A 309 3.01 20.85 10.70
N ALA A 310 1.97 21.49 10.20
CA ALA A 310 0.91 22.09 11.02
C ALA A 310 0.14 21.03 11.86
N LYS A 311 0.11 19.78 11.39
CA LYS A 311 -0.48 18.63 12.09
C LYS A 311 0.55 17.85 12.93
N GLY A 312 1.76 18.39 13.13
CA GLY A 312 2.81 17.81 13.97
C GLY A 312 3.68 16.75 13.27
N ILE A 313 3.54 16.55 11.96
CA ILE A 313 4.28 15.54 11.19
C ILE A 313 5.46 16.22 10.49
N SER A 314 6.69 15.81 10.83
CA SER A 314 7.88 16.36 10.19
C SER A 314 7.90 16.01 8.70
N ALA A 315 7.88 17.02 7.82
CA ALA A 315 7.89 16.83 6.38
C ALA A 315 8.99 17.67 5.71
N VAL A 316 9.53 17.18 4.58
CA VAL A 316 10.59 17.85 3.82
C VAL A 316 10.33 17.80 2.32
N CYS A 317 10.48 18.94 1.67
CA CYS A 317 10.60 19.04 0.21
C CYS A 317 12.10 19.03 -0.14
N PRO A 318 12.65 17.95 -0.74
CA PRO A 318 14.05 17.88 -1.08
C PRO A 318 14.40 18.89 -2.18
N PRO A 319 15.65 19.37 -2.22
CA PRO A 319 16.20 20.03 -3.41
C PRO A 319 16.22 19.05 -4.59
N LEU A 320 15.98 19.57 -5.79
CA LEU A 320 15.77 18.78 -7.02
C LEU A 320 17.10 18.37 -7.67
N ARG A 321 17.98 17.76 -6.85
CA ARG A 321 19.25 17.18 -7.26
C ARG A 321 19.27 15.71 -6.85
N MET A 322 19.44 14.81 -7.81
CA MET A 322 19.29 13.37 -7.60
C MET A 322 20.08 12.84 -6.39
N HIS A 323 21.36 13.23 -6.24
CA HIS A 323 22.18 12.78 -5.11
C HIS A 323 21.68 13.28 -3.75
N GLU A 324 21.16 14.52 -3.68
CA GLU A 324 20.58 15.07 -2.45
C GLU A 324 19.23 14.42 -2.13
N MET A 325 18.41 14.17 -3.16
CA MET A 325 17.15 13.44 -3.01
C MET A 325 17.36 12.02 -2.49
N ILE A 326 18.33 11.28 -3.04
CA ILE A 326 18.70 9.94 -2.57
C ILE A 326 19.21 10.03 -1.13
N LYS A 327 20.08 10.99 -0.82
CA LYS A 327 20.60 11.18 0.54
C LYS A 327 19.47 11.40 1.55
N ILE A 328 18.57 12.35 1.29
CA ILE A 328 17.42 12.64 2.14
C ILE A 328 16.52 11.41 2.28
N ALA A 329 16.24 10.71 1.18
CA ALA A 329 15.49 9.46 1.22
C ALA A 329 16.16 8.43 2.15
N THR A 330 17.47 8.27 2.06
CA THR A 330 18.20 7.26 2.85
C THR A 330 18.35 7.65 4.32
N GLU A 331 18.69 8.90 4.62
CA GLU A 331 19.15 9.33 5.94
C GLU A 331 18.06 9.98 6.80
N GLU A 332 17.05 10.61 6.17
CA GLU A 332 16.06 11.44 6.87
C GLU A 332 14.63 10.93 6.70
N ALA A 333 14.31 10.33 5.57
CA ALA A 333 12.94 9.92 5.30
C ALA A 333 12.54 8.73 6.19
N ARG A 334 11.28 8.65 6.58
CA ARG A 334 10.64 7.45 7.12
C ARG A 334 9.67 6.86 6.11
N VAL A 335 9.05 7.73 5.33
CA VAL A 335 8.12 7.46 4.23
C VAL A 335 8.32 8.51 3.15
N VAL A 336 8.12 8.11 1.89
CA VAL A 336 8.22 8.98 0.72
C VAL A 336 6.84 9.13 0.06
N ILE A 337 6.45 10.36 -0.26
CA ILE A 337 5.20 10.71 -0.92
C ILE A 337 5.51 11.17 -2.36
N PRO A 338 5.33 10.33 -3.38
CA PRO A 338 5.39 10.78 -4.77
C PRO A 338 4.11 11.52 -5.17
N LEU A 339 4.25 12.72 -5.74
CA LEU A 339 3.16 13.48 -6.35
C LEU A 339 2.93 13.00 -7.78
N MET A 340 2.10 11.98 -7.96
CA MET A 340 1.89 11.35 -9.26
C MET A 340 1.20 12.30 -10.25
N SER A 341 1.83 12.48 -11.42
CA SER A 341 1.37 13.25 -12.57
C SER A 341 2.10 12.75 -13.83
N GLU A 342 1.66 13.18 -15.01
CA GLU A 342 2.36 12.87 -16.27
C GLU A 342 3.80 13.40 -16.26
N ALA A 343 4.01 14.60 -15.71
CA ALA A 343 5.34 15.20 -15.56
C ALA A 343 6.23 14.37 -14.62
N TYR A 344 5.66 13.86 -13.53
CA TYR A 344 6.37 13.01 -12.59
C TYR A 344 6.74 11.64 -13.19
N GLU A 345 5.82 11.02 -13.93
CA GLU A 345 6.07 9.74 -14.63
C GLU A 345 7.12 9.87 -15.75
N ALA A 346 7.17 11.03 -16.43
CA ALA A 346 8.14 11.31 -17.50
C ALA A 346 9.54 11.68 -16.99
N SER A 347 9.67 12.05 -15.71
CA SER A 347 10.94 12.47 -15.11
C SER A 347 11.86 11.29 -14.82
N ASN A 348 13.00 11.24 -15.50
CA ASN A 348 14.07 10.27 -15.21
C ASN A 348 14.57 10.42 -13.77
N THR A 349 14.71 11.65 -13.27
CA THR A 349 15.14 11.89 -11.88
C THR A 349 14.16 11.28 -10.88
N SER A 350 12.86 11.51 -11.07
CA SER A 350 11.81 10.92 -10.25
C SER A 350 11.79 9.40 -10.37
N LYS A 351 11.94 8.86 -11.59
CA LYS A 351 12.07 7.42 -11.84
C LYS A 351 13.20 6.81 -11.03
N TYR A 352 14.40 7.38 -11.11
CA TYR A 352 15.57 6.86 -10.42
C TYR A 352 15.43 6.95 -8.90
N VAL A 353 15.04 8.12 -8.37
CA VAL A 353 14.88 8.31 -6.92
C VAL A 353 13.82 7.36 -6.38
N LEU A 354 12.64 7.27 -7.02
CA LEU A 354 11.57 6.44 -6.50
C LEU A 354 11.86 4.94 -6.67
N SER A 355 12.53 4.54 -7.75
CA SER A 355 12.98 3.14 -7.92
C SER A 355 13.99 2.76 -6.83
N TYR A 356 14.91 3.68 -6.47
CA TYR A 356 15.83 3.47 -5.36
C TYR A 356 15.09 3.35 -4.02
N VAL A 357 14.17 4.27 -3.74
CA VAL A 357 13.33 4.26 -2.52
C VAL A 357 12.61 2.92 -2.37
N ASP A 358 12.03 2.45 -3.47
CA ASP A 358 11.33 1.19 -3.55
C ASP A 358 12.25 -0.03 -3.35
N GLU A 359 13.41 -0.09 -4.01
CA GLU A 359 14.42 -1.15 -3.83
C GLU A 359 14.98 -1.18 -2.40
N ALA A 360 15.17 0.00 -1.80
CA ALA A 360 15.62 0.15 -0.41
C ALA A 360 14.54 -0.21 0.63
N GLY A 361 13.31 -0.55 0.20
CA GLY A 361 12.22 -0.92 1.10
C GLY A 361 11.63 0.25 1.88
N ILE A 362 11.89 1.49 1.46
CA ILE A 362 11.33 2.67 2.09
C ILE A 362 9.84 2.73 1.74
N PRO A 363 8.93 2.91 2.72
CA PRO A 363 7.50 3.06 2.47
C PRO A 363 7.19 4.17 1.47
N ILE A 364 6.25 3.90 0.56
CA ILE A 364 5.77 4.84 -0.46
C ILE A 364 4.27 5.02 -0.29
N VAL A 365 3.84 6.27 -0.07
CA VAL A 365 2.41 6.65 0.05
C VAL A 365 2.08 7.66 -1.06
N PRO A 366 1.52 7.22 -2.20
CA PRO A 366 1.34 8.07 -3.36
C PRO A 366 0.18 9.06 -3.24
N ILE A 367 0.37 10.27 -3.79
CA ILE A 367 -0.69 11.26 -3.98
C ILE A 367 -0.99 11.39 -5.47
N LYS A 368 -2.27 11.43 -5.82
CA LYS A 368 -2.71 11.76 -7.17
C LYS A 368 -2.80 13.28 -7.32
N ALA A 369 -1.79 13.88 -7.95
CA ALA A 369 -1.58 15.32 -8.03
C ALA A 369 -2.08 15.96 -9.34
N GLN A 370 -2.71 15.18 -10.23
CA GLN A 370 -3.24 15.65 -11.51
C GLN A 370 -4.64 15.06 -11.79
N ASP A 371 -5.54 15.90 -12.31
CA ASP A 371 -6.85 15.47 -12.80
C ASP A 371 -6.74 14.65 -14.09
N HIS A 372 -7.63 13.66 -14.24
CA HIS A 372 -7.69 12.79 -15.42
C HIS A 372 -6.39 12.02 -15.76
N TYR A 373 -5.47 11.89 -14.81
CA TYR A 373 -4.26 11.09 -14.92
C TYR A 373 -4.48 9.65 -14.43
N SER A 374 -3.82 8.67 -15.04
CA SER A 374 -3.74 7.29 -14.55
C SER A 374 -2.30 6.82 -14.68
N GLN A 375 -1.72 6.38 -13.57
CA GLN A 375 -0.33 5.94 -13.55
C GLN A 375 -0.10 4.70 -14.43
N SER A 376 0.93 4.77 -15.26
CA SER A 376 1.40 3.68 -16.10
C SER A 376 2.89 3.44 -15.86
N SER A 377 3.50 2.57 -16.67
CA SER A 377 4.93 2.34 -16.69
C SER A 377 5.51 1.97 -15.31
N TRP A 378 6.78 2.34 -15.09
CA TRP A 378 7.52 2.14 -13.85
C TRP A 378 6.79 2.70 -12.61
N LEU A 379 6.10 3.84 -12.73
CA LEU A 379 5.42 4.48 -11.61
C LEU A 379 4.17 3.70 -11.21
N GLY A 380 3.42 3.22 -12.20
CA GLY A 380 2.28 2.35 -11.99
C GLY A 380 2.64 1.06 -11.26
N VAL A 381 3.81 0.48 -11.54
CA VAL A 381 4.32 -0.72 -10.86
C VAL A 381 4.72 -0.41 -9.41
N ILE A 382 5.44 0.67 -9.17
CA ILE A 382 5.86 1.05 -7.81
C ILE A 382 4.66 1.33 -6.91
N CYS A 383 3.64 2.00 -7.44
CA CYS A 383 2.42 2.35 -6.71
C CYS A 383 1.34 1.26 -6.74
N ALA A 384 1.62 0.10 -7.36
CA ALA A 384 0.63 -0.95 -7.55
C ALA A 384 0.11 -1.49 -6.21
N GLY A 385 -1.22 -1.47 -6.05
CA GLY A 385 -1.90 -1.93 -4.84
C GLY A 385 -1.82 -0.96 -3.66
N ALA A 386 -1.15 0.19 -3.79
CA ALA A 386 -1.12 1.22 -2.75
C ALA A 386 -2.44 2.02 -2.73
N LEU A 387 -2.89 2.38 -1.53
CA LEU A 387 -3.88 3.44 -1.37
C LEU A 387 -3.27 4.80 -1.75
N TRP A 388 -4.10 5.67 -2.32
CA TRP A 388 -3.69 7.02 -2.70
C TRP A 388 -4.75 8.04 -2.31
N THR A 389 -4.31 9.26 -2.05
CA THR A 389 -5.17 10.41 -1.79
C THR A 389 -5.09 11.37 -2.97
N LYS A 390 -6.24 11.92 -3.40
CA LYS A 390 -6.27 12.94 -4.45
C LYS A 390 -6.08 14.33 -3.82
N ILE A 391 -5.03 15.03 -4.23
CA ILE A 391 -4.79 16.44 -3.86
C ILE A 391 -4.26 17.14 -5.10
N THR A 392 -5.13 17.85 -5.81
CA THR A 392 -4.80 18.48 -7.10
C THR A 392 -4.48 19.97 -6.98
N ASP A 393 -5.00 20.63 -5.94
CA ASP A 393 -4.68 22.02 -5.63
C ASP A 393 -4.75 22.31 -4.12
N ALA A 394 -4.57 23.58 -3.75
CA ALA A 394 -4.55 24.02 -2.36
C ALA A 394 -5.89 23.90 -1.62
N ASN A 395 -7.02 24.01 -2.32
CA ASN A 395 -8.36 23.91 -1.72
C ASN A 395 -8.70 22.47 -1.35
N ASP A 396 -8.07 21.51 -2.02
CA ASP A 396 -8.24 20.08 -1.73
C ASP A 396 -7.47 19.65 -0.47
N ILE A 397 -6.45 20.41 -0.06
CA ILE A 397 -5.56 20.01 1.05
C ILE A 397 -6.36 19.90 2.34
N GLU A 398 -7.10 20.92 2.75
CA GLU A 398 -7.84 20.88 4.03
C GLU A 398 -8.81 19.70 4.12
N LYS A 399 -9.46 19.34 3.01
CA LYS A 399 -10.42 18.23 2.96
C LYS A 399 -9.78 16.86 2.96
N ASN A 400 -8.59 16.73 2.35
CA ASN A 400 -7.98 15.44 2.07
C ASN A 400 -6.72 15.16 2.89
N LEU A 401 -6.21 16.14 3.65
CA LEU A 401 -5.01 15.98 4.46
C LEU A 401 -5.21 14.93 5.56
N ASP A 402 -6.39 14.85 6.18
CA ASP A 402 -6.65 13.83 7.20
C ASP A 402 -6.66 12.41 6.61
N ASN A 403 -7.12 12.24 5.36
CA ASN A 403 -7.01 10.96 4.64
C ASN A 403 -5.55 10.58 4.38
N LEU A 404 -4.73 11.55 3.96
CA LEU A 404 -3.29 11.34 3.77
C LEU A 404 -2.61 10.97 5.09
N ILE A 405 -2.95 11.65 6.20
CA ILE A 405 -2.41 11.35 7.53
C ILE A 405 -2.78 9.93 7.97
N GLY A 406 -4.04 9.50 7.74
CA GLY A 406 -4.46 8.12 7.99
C GLY A 406 -3.62 7.09 7.22
N GLN A 407 -3.25 7.40 5.97
CA GLN A 407 -2.38 6.54 5.16
C GLN A 407 -0.91 6.56 5.63
N LEU A 408 -0.44 7.67 6.20
CA LEU A 408 0.92 7.81 6.72
C LEU A 408 1.09 7.21 8.12
N HIS A 409 0.01 7.14 8.92
CA HIS A 409 0.03 6.70 10.31
C HIS A 409 0.85 5.44 10.58
N PRO A 410 0.75 4.34 9.79
CA PRO A 410 1.52 3.11 10.03
C PRO A 410 3.05 3.33 10.00
N TYR A 411 3.49 4.41 9.36
CA TYR A 411 4.89 4.71 9.14
C TYR A 411 5.41 5.83 10.02
N ILE A 412 4.57 6.68 10.62
CA ILE A 412 5.00 7.88 11.34
C ILE A 412 4.82 7.79 12.86
N SER A 413 4.07 6.82 13.38
CA SER A 413 4.00 6.59 14.83
C SER A 413 5.33 6.03 15.34
N ASP A 414 6.00 6.74 16.24
CA ASP A 414 7.22 6.25 16.89
C ASP A 414 6.89 5.03 17.74
N SER A 415 7.35 3.84 17.31
CA SER A 415 7.26 2.60 18.07
C SER A 415 8.33 2.52 19.16
N LEU A 416 8.61 3.64 19.82
CA LEU A 416 9.60 3.80 20.89
C LEU A 416 9.06 4.84 21.88
N ASP A 417 8.05 4.45 22.67
CA ASP A 417 7.71 5.00 24.01
C ASP A 417 6.37 4.41 24.51
N GLU A 418 6.17 3.09 24.39
CA GLU A 418 4.95 2.45 24.90
C GLU A 418 4.89 2.34 26.45
N GLU A 419 5.89 2.82 27.19
CA GLU A 419 5.90 2.70 28.66
C GLU A 419 5.45 3.93 29.47
N GLN A 420 5.04 5.05 28.86
CA GLN A 420 4.48 6.19 29.65
C GLN A 420 3.31 6.97 28.99
N HIS A 421 2.75 6.50 27.88
CA HIS A 421 1.62 7.17 27.22
C HIS A 421 0.30 6.43 27.51
N LEU A 422 -0.66 7.11 28.16
CA LEU A 422 -2.04 6.65 28.24
C LEU A 422 -2.64 6.66 26.82
N GLY A 423 -2.53 5.55 26.09
CA GLY A 423 -3.24 5.34 24.84
C GLY A 423 -4.60 4.70 25.11
N ALA A 424 -5.70 5.36 24.71
CA ALA A 424 -7.01 4.74 24.65
C ALA A 424 -7.78 5.23 23.40
N LEU A 425 -7.96 4.33 22.45
CA LEU A 425 -8.97 4.46 21.39
C LEU A 425 -10.30 4.03 21.99
N VAL A 426 -11.16 5.00 22.27
CA VAL A 426 -12.44 4.77 22.95
C VAL A 426 -13.57 4.99 21.96
N ASP A 427 -14.45 3.99 21.84
CA ASP A 427 -15.73 4.12 21.15
C ASP A 427 -16.58 5.16 21.90
N GLY A 428 -17.29 6.06 21.23
CA GLY A 428 -18.07 7.14 21.88
C GLY A 428 -19.08 6.63 22.92
N THR A 429 -19.54 5.38 22.78
CA THR A 429 -20.44 4.69 23.71
C THR A 429 -19.85 4.38 25.10
N LEU A 430 -18.53 4.54 25.26
CA LEU A 430 -17.80 4.28 26.52
C LEU A 430 -17.49 5.57 27.30
N VAL A 431 -17.98 6.72 26.83
CA VAL A 431 -17.85 8.01 27.51
C VAL A 431 -19.20 8.50 28.00
N GLN A 432 -19.31 8.66 29.32
CA GLN A 432 -20.47 9.25 29.98
C GLN A 432 -20.03 10.53 30.66
N GLY A 433 -20.83 11.58 30.58
CA GLY A 433 -20.46 12.81 31.25
C GLY A 433 -21.53 13.88 31.18
N TYR A 434 -21.37 14.91 32.00
CA TYR A 434 -22.30 16.02 32.09
C TYR A 434 -21.54 17.30 32.42
N TYR A 435 -22.07 18.43 31.96
CA TYR A 435 -21.66 19.75 32.45
C TYR A 435 -22.75 20.31 33.37
N ILE A 436 -22.34 21.14 34.31
CA ILE A 436 -23.25 21.87 35.17
C ILE A 436 -23.45 23.26 34.57
N GLN A 437 -24.68 23.75 34.56
CA GLN A 437 -24.98 25.13 34.24
C GLN A 437 -26.10 25.59 35.17
N TRP A 438 -25.90 26.70 35.89
CA TRP A 438 -26.90 27.25 36.82
C TRP A 438 -27.36 26.22 37.88
N GLY A 439 -26.45 25.34 38.32
CA GLY A 439 -26.73 24.29 39.30
C GLY A 439 -27.55 23.10 38.77
N LYS A 440 -27.81 23.02 37.46
CA LYS A 440 -28.43 21.86 36.81
C LYS A 440 -27.41 21.08 35.98
N LYS A 441 -27.56 19.76 35.93
CA LYS A 441 -26.73 18.86 35.11
C LYS A 441 -27.32 18.70 33.71
N PHE A 442 -26.45 18.74 32.71
CA PHE A 442 -26.77 18.54 31.30
C PHE A 442 -25.84 17.47 30.76
N ASP A 443 -26.43 16.37 30.29
CA ASP A 443 -25.66 15.23 29.78
C ASP A 443 -24.99 15.59 28.45
N MET A 444 -23.75 15.15 28.28
CA MET A 444 -23.02 15.21 27.02
C MET A 444 -22.92 13.80 26.46
N LYS A 445 -23.41 13.62 25.24
CA LYS A 445 -23.26 12.36 24.50
C LYS A 445 -22.09 12.50 23.55
N PHE A 446 -21.23 11.49 23.50
CA PHE A 446 -20.11 11.44 22.58
C PHE A 446 -20.35 10.32 21.56
N ASP A 447 -20.27 10.66 20.27
CA ASP A 447 -20.21 9.69 19.18
C ASP A 447 -18.77 9.16 19.00
N MET A 448 -17.78 9.95 19.43
CA MET A 448 -16.36 9.61 19.41
C MET A 448 -15.63 10.36 20.52
N PHE A 449 -14.71 9.69 21.21
CA PHE A 449 -13.78 10.33 22.15
C PHE A 449 -12.45 9.57 22.14
N ALA A 450 -11.35 10.27 21.91
CA ALA A 450 -10.03 9.66 21.76
C ALA A 450 -9.01 10.39 22.63
N MET A 451 -8.17 9.61 23.31
CA MET A 451 -6.97 10.07 24.01
C MET A 451 -5.76 9.35 23.43
N ILE A 452 -4.95 10.06 22.66
CA ILE A 452 -3.82 9.46 21.95
C ILE A 452 -2.67 10.45 22.03
N ASP A 453 -1.53 9.99 22.55
CA ASP A 453 -0.24 10.68 22.51
C ASP A 453 -0.29 12.16 22.94
N GLY A 454 -1.01 12.44 24.05
CA GLY A 454 -1.12 13.79 24.60
C GLY A 454 -2.21 14.66 23.97
N TYR A 455 -3.05 14.12 23.07
CA TYR A 455 -4.18 14.81 22.44
C TYR A 455 -5.53 14.25 22.88
N ILE A 456 -6.52 15.13 22.97
CA ILE A 456 -7.93 14.81 23.20
C ILE A 456 -8.72 15.23 21.98
N ALA A 457 -9.50 14.33 21.40
CA ALA A 457 -10.42 14.65 20.32
C ALA A 457 -11.74 13.93 20.53
N GLY A 458 -12.83 14.48 20.02
CA GLY A 458 -14.13 13.83 20.12
C GLY A 458 -15.21 14.63 19.44
N GLN A 459 -16.36 14.01 19.25
CA GLN A 459 -17.54 14.67 18.72
C GLN A 459 -18.79 14.07 19.37
N GLY A 460 -19.87 14.83 19.37
CA GLY A 460 -21.13 14.37 19.93
C GLY A 460 -22.19 15.45 19.97
N ASP A 461 -23.19 15.27 20.82
CA ASP A 461 -24.33 16.17 20.96
C ASP A 461 -24.75 16.34 22.43
N ASP A 462 -25.35 17.48 22.73
CA ASP A 462 -26.04 17.76 23.98
C ASP A 462 -27.25 18.69 23.73
N GLU A 463 -27.85 19.23 24.81
CA GLU A 463 -29.01 20.12 24.71
C GLU A 463 -28.77 21.41 23.91
N VAL A 464 -27.52 21.84 23.70
CA VAL A 464 -27.17 23.04 22.91
C VAL A 464 -27.02 22.69 21.42
N GLY A 465 -26.54 21.48 21.10
CA GLY A 465 -26.46 20.95 19.74
C GLY A 465 -25.22 20.10 19.48
N GLY A 466 -24.99 19.74 18.21
CA GLY A 466 -23.82 18.97 17.80
C GLY A 466 -22.51 19.74 18.01
N PHE A 467 -21.48 19.07 18.52
CA PHE A 467 -20.20 19.67 18.89
C PHE A 467 -19.01 18.78 18.53
N VAL A 468 -17.83 19.41 18.43
CA VAL A 468 -16.53 18.75 18.32
C VAL A 468 -15.63 19.25 19.43
N ILE A 469 -14.86 18.37 20.06
CA ILE A 469 -13.83 18.71 21.04
C ILE A 469 -12.43 18.46 20.46
N ASN A 470 -11.50 19.36 20.75
CA ASN A 470 -10.07 19.17 20.45
C ASN A 470 -9.22 19.83 21.52
N GLY A 471 -8.24 19.11 22.05
CA GLY A 471 -7.39 19.56 23.13
C GLY A 471 -6.15 18.71 23.33
N LYS A 472 -5.49 18.95 24.47
CA LYS A 472 -4.26 18.28 24.86
C LYS A 472 -4.32 17.87 26.33
N TYR A 473 -3.53 16.87 26.70
CA TYR A 473 -3.25 16.53 28.09
C TYR A 473 -1.75 16.32 28.30
N ILE A 474 -1.28 16.62 29.50
CA ILE A 474 0.13 16.53 29.91
C ILE A 474 0.23 15.85 31.28
N CYS A 475 1.26 15.03 31.48
CA CYS A 475 1.53 14.39 32.78
C CYS A 475 2.14 15.38 33.77
N LEU A 476 1.62 15.44 34.99
CA LEU A 476 2.13 16.31 36.05
C LEU A 476 3.03 15.53 37.01
N SER A 477 4.33 15.42 36.68
CA SER A 477 5.38 14.78 37.50
C SER A 477 5.15 13.28 37.80
N ASP A 478 6.04 12.64 38.58
CA ASP A 478 6.12 11.17 38.82
C ASP A 478 4.90 10.52 39.50
N LYS A 479 3.73 11.18 39.49
CA LYS A 479 2.45 10.65 39.92
C LYS A 479 1.49 10.71 38.74
N GLU A 480 0.79 9.61 38.57
CA GLU A 480 -0.21 9.23 37.57
C GLU A 480 -1.41 10.21 37.31
N ASP A 481 -1.27 11.49 37.64
CA ASP A 481 -2.25 12.57 37.45
C ASP A 481 -1.89 13.40 36.20
N PHE A 482 -2.86 13.66 35.31
CA PHE A 482 -2.66 14.46 34.10
C PHE A 482 -3.44 15.77 34.17
N GLU A 483 -2.94 16.84 33.58
CA GLU A 483 -3.71 18.06 33.31
C GLU A 483 -4.19 18.04 31.87
N PHE A 484 -5.40 18.53 31.60
CA PHE A 484 -5.91 18.66 30.24
C PHE A 484 -6.56 20.01 29.98
N GLN A 485 -6.56 20.37 28.70
CA GLN A 485 -7.34 21.49 28.17
C GLN A 485 -7.90 21.12 26.81
N PHE A 486 -9.20 21.31 26.57
CA PHE A 486 -9.81 21.13 25.25
C PHE A 486 -10.84 22.22 24.95
N LYS A 487 -10.97 22.54 23.66
CA LYS A 487 -12.00 23.43 23.14
C LYS A 487 -13.15 22.60 22.58
N LYS A 488 -14.37 22.91 23.03
CA LYS A 488 -15.62 22.39 22.47
C LYS A 488 -16.21 23.42 21.51
N HIS A 489 -16.26 23.11 20.22
CA HIS A 489 -16.86 23.93 19.18
C HIS A 489 -18.26 23.41 18.85
N TYR A 490 -19.31 24.21 19.07
CA TYR A 490 -20.65 23.89 18.60
C TYR A 490 -20.76 24.20 17.10
N ILE A 491 -21.21 23.22 16.31
CA ILE A 491 -21.26 23.31 14.85
C ILE A 491 -22.17 24.48 14.44
N GLY A 492 -21.59 25.47 13.76
CA GLY A 492 -22.29 26.68 13.31
C GLY A 492 -22.58 27.71 14.41
N GLN A 493 -21.98 27.57 15.59
CA GLN A 493 -22.19 28.47 16.74
C GLN A 493 -20.86 28.97 17.35
N HIS A 494 -20.64 28.77 18.66
CA HIS A 494 -19.55 29.35 19.46
C HIS A 494 -18.64 28.26 20.08
N ASP A 495 -17.51 28.69 20.63
CA ASP A 495 -16.53 27.84 21.32
C ASP A 495 -16.69 27.92 22.84
N VAL A 496 -16.53 26.80 23.54
CA VAL A 496 -16.47 26.71 25.01
C VAL A 496 -15.16 26.02 25.38
N GLN A 497 -14.40 26.61 26.30
CA GLN A 497 -13.12 26.05 26.76
C GLN A 497 -13.33 25.15 27.96
N TYR A 498 -12.64 24.01 28.04
CA TYR A 498 -12.68 23.07 29.15
C TYR A 498 -11.25 22.81 29.64
N SER A 499 -11.05 22.79 30.95
CA SER A 499 -9.75 22.47 31.54
C SER A 499 -9.90 21.82 32.91
N GLY A 500 -8.97 20.93 33.26
CA GLY A 500 -9.01 20.24 34.53
C GLY A 500 -7.94 19.16 34.65
N THR A 501 -8.21 18.16 35.48
CA THR A 501 -7.32 17.03 35.73
C THR A 501 -7.93 15.71 35.28
N ILE A 502 -7.10 14.80 34.77
CA ILE A 502 -7.45 13.41 34.52
C ILE A 502 -6.90 12.58 35.67
N THR A 503 -7.79 11.87 36.34
CA THR A 503 -7.43 10.77 37.25
C THR A 503 -7.77 9.45 36.61
N HIS A 504 -7.12 8.35 37.04
CA HIS A 504 -7.36 7.04 36.44
C HIS A 504 -7.38 5.92 37.48
N HIS A 505 -8.14 4.87 37.20
CA HIS A 505 -8.23 3.68 38.05
C HIS A 505 -8.48 2.45 37.17
N GLU A 506 -7.56 1.47 37.18
CA GLU A 506 -7.57 0.14 36.51
C GLU A 506 -8.11 0.03 35.06
N SER A 507 -9.33 0.49 34.76
CA SER A 507 -10.01 0.45 33.46
C SER A 507 -10.79 1.73 33.09
N GLN A 508 -10.71 2.82 33.85
CA GLN A 508 -11.46 4.06 33.60
C GLN A 508 -10.61 5.32 33.82
N PHE A 509 -10.94 6.38 33.08
CA PHE A 509 -10.43 7.74 33.26
C PHE A 509 -11.55 8.68 33.68
N PHE A 510 -11.24 9.59 34.60
CA PHE A 510 -12.16 10.62 35.06
C PHE A 510 -11.59 12.00 34.74
N PHE A 511 -12.34 12.79 33.97
CA PHE A 511 -12.04 14.18 33.66
C PHE A 511 -12.88 15.07 34.55
N ASP A 512 -12.21 15.74 35.47
CA ASP A 512 -12.85 16.68 36.39
C ASP A 512 -12.26 18.07 36.20
N GLY A 513 -13.12 19.07 36.03
CA GLY A 513 -12.66 20.41 35.73
C GLY A 513 -13.76 21.44 35.59
N LYS A 514 -13.43 22.54 34.93
CA LYS A 514 -14.36 23.63 34.64
C LYS A 514 -14.45 23.89 33.15
N TRP A 515 -15.62 24.34 32.71
CA TRP A 515 -15.79 24.97 31.41
C TRP A 515 -15.86 26.49 31.53
N PHE A 516 -15.55 27.20 30.44
CA PHE A 516 -15.49 28.66 30.36
C PHE A 516 -16.08 29.15 29.03
N LEU A 517 -16.97 30.14 29.13
CA LEU A 517 -17.51 30.91 28.02
C LEU A 517 -17.60 32.38 28.46
N ASP A 518 -16.70 33.22 27.95
CA ASP A 518 -16.52 34.60 28.41
C ASP A 518 -16.34 34.68 29.95
N ASP A 519 -17.19 35.44 30.65
CA ASP A 519 -17.17 35.57 32.13
C ASP A 519 -17.90 34.43 32.87
N LEU A 520 -18.45 33.45 32.14
CA LEU A 520 -19.21 32.33 32.71
C LEU A 520 -18.33 31.09 32.86
N SER A 521 -18.46 30.42 34.01
CA SER A 521 -17.77 29.15 34.27
C SER A 521 -18.53 28.30 35.28
N ASP A 522 -18.53 26.98 35.06
CA ASP A 522 -19.10 25.99 35.97
C ASP A 522 -18.37 24.64 35.80
N SER A 523 -18.66 23.68 36.67
CA SER A 523 -17.98 22.38 36.69
C SER A 523 -18.51 21.42 35.62
N PHE A 524 -17.70 20.42 35.27
CA PHE A 524 -18.13 19.27 34.47
C PHE A 524 -17.42 18.00 34.92
N HIS A 525 -17.95 16.87 34.47
CA HIS A 525 -17.40 15.54 34.73
C HIS A 525 -17.53 14.66 33.48
N LEU A 526 -16.46 13.97 33.10
CA LEU A 526 -16.51 12.87 32.12
C LEU A 526 -15.88 11.61 32.72
N GLU A 527 -16.51 10.48 32.47
CA GLU A 527 -16.04 9.13 32.74
C GLU A 527 -15.80 8.41 31.41
N VAL A 528 -14.58 7.95 31.19
CA VAL A 528 -14.12 7.34 29.94
C VAL A 528 -13.61 5.93 30.23
N SER A 529 -14.29 4.91 29.73
CA SER A 529 -13.88 3.51 29.95
C SER A 529 -12.84 3.05 28.91
N ARG A 530 -11.76 2.39 29.36
CA ARG A 530 -10.70 1.85 28.49
C ARG A 530 -11.20 0.61 27.74
N ASN A 531 -11.03 0.60 26.43
CA ASN A 531 -10.87 -0.67 25.71
C ASN A 531 -9.44 -1.19 25.98
N GLN A 532 -9.29 -2.44 26.39
CA GLN A 532 -7.98 -3.09 26.37
C GLN A 532 -7.49 -3.13 24.93
N SER A 533 -6.48 -2.32 24.59
CA SER A 533 -5.70 -2.46 23.38
C SER A 533 -4.63 -3.53 23.56
N SER A 534 -5.05 -4.74 23.95
CA SER A 534 -4.43 -5.96 23.47
C SER A 534 -5.27 -6.31 22.26
N GLY A 535 -4.78 -6.19 21.03
CA GLY A 535 -5.56 -6.64 19.88
C GLY A 535 -5.86 -8.14 20.07
N PRO A 536 -7.09 -8.53 20.44
CA PRO A 536 -7.43 -9.93 20.34
C PRO A 536 -7.56 -10.17 18.84
N LYS A 537 -7.24 -11.36 18.33
CA LYS A 537 -7.98 -11.86 17.17
C LYS A 537 -9.43 -12.01 17.62
N GLY A 538 -10.14 -10.89 17.67
CA GLY A 538 -11.58 -10.85 17.82
C GLY A 538 -12.17 -11.29 16.50
N LEU A 539 -12.96 -12.36 16.55
CA LEU A 539 -13.86 -12.78 15.49
C LEU A 539 -14.76 -11.60 15.10
N HIS A 540 -14.40 -10.87 14.05
CA HIS A 540 -15.20 -9.75 13.55
C HIS A 540 -16.18 -10.22 12.48
N ILE A 541 -17.18 -9.38 12.22
CA ILE A 541 -18.13 -9.54 11.13
C ILE A 541 -17.74 -8.60 10.00
N MET A 542 -17.34 -9.16 8.86
CA MET A 542 -16.99 -8.35 7.69
C MET A 542 -18.26 -7.95 6.94
N LEU A 543 -18.43 -6.66 6.68
CA LEU A 543 -19.52 -6.12 5.86
C LEU A 543 -18.97 -5.82 4.46
N SER A 544 -19.29 -6.68 3.49
CA SER A 544 -18.92 -6.50 2.09
C SER A 544 -20.08 -5.88 1.33
N TYR A 545 -19.87 -4.70 0.75
CA TYR A 545 -20.91 -3.93 0.07
C TYR A 545 -20.35 -3.10 -1.09
N GLN A 546 -21.22 -2.63 -1.97
CA GLN A 546 -20.85 -1.66 -2.99
C GLN A 546 -21.05 -0.25 -2.46
N TRP A 547 -20.14 0.68 -2.78
CA TRP A 547 -20.09 2.05 -2.26
C TRP A 547 -21.42 2.83 -2.27
N ASN A 548 -22.28 2.63 -3.26
CA ASN A 548 -23.58 3.32 -3.36
C ASN A 548 -24.56 2.88 -2.25
N SER A 549 -24.33 1.74 -1.60
CA SER A 549 -25.12 1.24 -0.48
C SER A 549 -24.57 1.69 0.88
N GLN A 550 -23.57 2.58 0.90
CA GLN A 550 -22.86 3.03 2.10
C GLN A 550 -23.80 3.54 3.21
N GLU A 551 -24.83 4.32 2.89
CA GLU A 551 -25.75 4.88 3.88
C GLU A 551 -26.50 3.79 4.66
N LEU A 552 -27.05 2.81 3.93
CA LEU A 552 -27.76 1.68 4.54
C LEU A 552 -26.79 0.81 5.36
N VAL A 553 -25.61 0.51 4.82
CA VAL A 553 -24.62 -0.34 5.51
C VAL A 553 -24.09 0.33 6.77
N LYS A 554 -23.92 1.66 6.77
CA LYS A 554 -23.63 2.43 8.00
C LYS A 554 -24.73 2.24 9.04
N ARG A 555 -26.00 2.37 8.66
CA ARG A 555 -27.12 2.14 9.57
C ARG A 555 -27.12 0.72 10.15
N VAL A 556 -26.81 -0.30 9.35
CA VAL A 556 -26.65 -1.68 9.84
C VAL A 556 -25.46 -1.78 10.79
N ALA A 557 -24.31 -1.22 10.42
CA ALA A 557 -23.09 -1.19 11.22
C ALA A 557 -23.34 -0.54 12.59
N ASP A 558 -24.05 0.58 12.64
CA ASP A 558 -24.38 1.28 13.89
C ASP A 558 -25.24 0.40 14.81
N ILE A 559 -26.21 -0.33 14.26
CA ILE A 559 -27.01 -1.28 15.04
C ILE A 559 -26.16 -2.46 15.56
N LEU A 560 -25.23 -2.97 14.76
CA LEU A 560 -24.32 -4.04 15.18
C LEU A 560 -23.37 -3.57 16.29
N LYS A 561 -22.82 -2.34 16.15
CA LYS A 561 -21.99 -1.70 17.17
C LYS A 561 -22.73 -1.48 18.49
N GLN A 562 -23.98 -0.97 18.43
CA GLN A 562 -24.85 -0.84 19.60
C GLN A 562 -25.10 -2.17 20.34
N ARG A 563 -24.92 -3.30 19.65
CA ARG A 563 -25.03 -4.66 20.20
C ARG A 563 -23.68 -5.28 20.57
N ASN A 564 -22.59 -4.50 20.61
CA ASN A 564 -21.21 -4.94 20.90
C ASN A 564 -20.68 -6.02 19.95
N ILE A 565 -21.12 -6.02 18.68
CA ILE A 565 -20.62 -6.93 17.66
C ILE A 565 -19.42 -6.27 16.96
N PRO A 566 -18.20 -6.86 17.00
CA PRO A 566 -17.05 -6.33 16.29
C PRO A 566 -17.27 -6.41 14.77
N ILE A 567 -17.05 -5.32 14.04
CA ILE A 567 -17.27 -5.26 12.59
C ILE A 567 -16.04 -4.76 11.83
N TRP A 568 -15.95 -5.14 10.55
CA TRP A 568 -14.91 -4.72 9.61
C TRP A 568 -15.50 -4.25 8.28
N PHE A 569 -15.18 -3.02 7.83
CA PHE A 569 -15.63 -2.48 6.54
C PHE A 569 -14.91 -1.17 6.12
N ASP A 570 -14.97 -0.83 4.83
CA ASP A 570 -14.17 0.22 4.14
C ASP A 570 -14.17 1.66 4.71
N ILE A 571 -15.04 2.00 5.68
CA ILE A 571 -15.20 3.39 6.18
C ILE A 571 -14.64 3.56 7.60
N ALA A 572 -14.25 2.48 8.26
CA ALA A 572 -13.80 2.51 9.66
C ALA A 572 -12.32 2.91 9.84
N GLY A 573 -11.65 3.42 8.80
CA GLY A 573 -10.24 3.84 8.86
C GLY A 573 -9.24 2.68 8.85
N ASP A 574 -9.72 1.48 8.56
CA ASP A 574 -8.93 0.27 8.75
C ASP A 574 -8.26 -0.29 7.47
N MET A 575 -8.52 0.29 6.30
CA MET A 575 -7.75 -0.01 5.10
C MET A 575 -6.38 0.69 5.18
N LYS A 576 -5.31 -0.09 5.43
CA LYS A 576 -3.93 0.41 5.52
C LYS A 576 -3.03 -0.37 4.56
N GLY A 577 -2.14 0.33 3.85
CA GLY A 577 -1.12 -0.30 3.00
C GLY A 577 -1.66 -0.90 1.70
N ASN A 578 -1.33 -2.17 1.43
CA ASN A 578 -1.72 -2.87 0.19
C ASN A 578 -3.21 -3.29 0.24
N ILE A 579 -3.99 -2.89 -0.77
CA ILE A 579 -5.44 -3.13 -0.83
C ILE A 579 -5.78 -4.63 -0.74
N ASN A 580 -5.05 -5.49 -1.47
CA ASN A 580 -5.33 -6.93 -1.47
C ASN A 580 -4.93 -7.60 -0.15
N ALA A 581 -3.88 -7.10 0.53
CA ALA A 581 -3.51 -7.58 1.87
C ALA A 581 -4.52 -7.15 2.94
N ALA A 582 -4.97 -5.88 2.90
CA ALA A 582 -6.00 -5.37 3.81
C ALA A 582 -7.34 -6.11 3.62
N MET A 583 -7.72 -6.39 2.37
CA MET A 583 -8.86 -7.22 2.04
C MET A 583 -8.72 -8.65 2.60
N ALA A 584 -7.56 -9.27 2.39
CA ALA A 584 -7.28 -10.61 2.89
C ALA A 584 -7.39 -10.66 4.42
N TYR A 585 -6.82 -9.67 5.12
CA TYR A 585 -6.94 -9.53 6.57
C TYR A 585 -8.41 -9.46 7.01
N GLY A 586 -9.21 -8.63 6.33
CA GLY A 586 -10.65 -8.51 6.58
C GLY A 586 -11.40 -9.84 6.43
N VAL A 587 -11.13 -10.60 5.38
CA VAL A 587 -11.80 -11.88 5.12
C VAL A 587 -11.29 -12.99 6.05
N GLU A 588 -9.97 -13.08 6.25
CA GLU A 588 -9.34 -14.14 7.04
C GLU A 588 -9.65 -14.02 8.53
N GLY A 589 -9.72 -12.79 9.07
CA GLY A 589 -10.11 -12.54 10.45
C GLY A 589 -11.62 -12.69 10.72
N ALA A 590 -12.44 -12.69 9.68
CA ALA A 590 -13.89 -12.73 9.84
C ALA A 590 -14.40 -14.09 10.36
N ALA A 591 -15.33 -14.01 11.30
CA ALA A 591 -16.20 -15.12 11.71
C ALA A 591 -17.24 -15.40 10.64
N MET A 592 -17.81 -14.32 10.09
CA MET A 592 -18.82 -14.32 9.04
C MET A 592 -18.60 -13.12 8.12
N VAL A 593 -18.85 -13.34 6.83
CA VAL A 593 -18.88 -12.28 5.82
C VAL A 593 -20.33 -12.03 5.42
N ILE A 594 -20.80 -10.80 5.63
CA ILE A 594 -22.12 -10.35 5.21
C ILE A 594 -21.96 -9.69 3.83
N SER A 595 -22.69 -10.18 2.83
CA SER A 595 -22.69 -9.61 1.48
C SER A 595 -23.98 -8.83 1.26
N PHE A 596 -23.87 -7.56 0.90
CA PHE A 596 -25.01 -6.69 0.60
C PHE A 596 -25.27 -6.65 -0.91
N ASP A 597 -26.15 -7.53 -1.36
CA ASP A 597 -26.27 -7.94 -2.75
C ASP A 597 -27.12 -6.99 -3.58
N THR A 598 -26.51 -6.50 -4.66
CA THR A 598 -27.13 -5.68 -5.71
C THR A 598 -26.56 -6.01 -7.09
N VAL A 599 -27.20 -5.57 -8.17
CA VAL A 599 -26.65 -5.59 -9.54
C VAL A 599 -25.33 -4.84 -9.58
N ALA A 600 -25.20 -3.73 -8.84
CA ALA A 600 -23.95 -2.98 -8.75
C ALA A 600 -22.85 -3.80 -8.05
N TYR A 601 -23.18 -4.50 -6.96
CA TYR A 601 -22.28 -5.43 -6.27
C TYR A 601 -21.79 -6.54 -7.21
N SER A 602 -22.70 -7.15 -7.99
CA SER A 602 -22.34 -8.20 -8.96
C SER A 602 -21.38 -7.74 -10.08
N LYS A 603 -21.23 -6.43 -10.28
CA LYS A 603 -20.33 -5.82 -11.27
C LYS A 603 -19.05 -5.26 -10.64
N SER A 604 -18.95 -5.26 -9.30
CA SER A 604 -17.82 -4.71 -8.58
C SER A 604 -16.71 -5.77 -8.45
N ILE A 605 -15.52 -5.44 -8.99
CA ILE A 605 -14.35 -6.32 -8.94
C ILE A 605 -13.87 -6.53 -7.49
N ASN A 606 -13.91 -5.48 -6.65
CA ASN A 606 -13.48 -5.59 -5.25
C ASN A 606 -14.43 -6.50 -4.47
N CYS A 607 -15.74 -6.34 -4.64
CA CYS A 607 -16.74 -7.20 -4.03
C CYS A 607 -16.62 -8.66 -4.50
N GLN A 608 -16.30 -8.86 -5.79
CA GLN A 608 -16.03 -10.18 -6.35
C GLN A 608 -14.84 -10.85 -5.67
N LYS A 609 -13.73 -10.13 -5.46
CA LYS A 609 -12.55 -10.65 -4.77
C LYS A 609 -12.87 -11.07 -3.34
N GLU A 610 -13.48 -10.19 -2.56
CA GLU A 610 -13.83 -10.45 -1.16
C GLU A 610 -14.69 -11.70 -1.01
N LEU A 611 -15.81 -11.77 -1.75
CA LEU A 611 -16.77 -12.84 -1.57
C LEU A 611 -16.28 -14.16 -2.17
N THR A 612 -15.54 -14.12 -3.29
CA THR A 612 -14.93 -15.34 -3.86
C THR A 612 -13.84 -15.87 -2.94
N TYR A 613 -13.03 -14.98 -2.34
CA TYR A 613 -12.00 -15.39 -1.39
C TYR A 613 -12.62 -15.97 -0.12
N ALA A 614 -13.65 -15.33 0.43
CA ALA A 614 -14.42 -15.85 1.56
C ALA A 614 -15.01 -17.24 1.26
N SER A 615 -15.54 -17.44 0.05
CA SER A 615 -16.09 -18.73 -0.40
C SER A 615 -15.01 -19.81 -0.50
N GLN A 616 -13.84 -19.50 -1.06
CA GLN A 616 -12.70 -20.42 -1.15
C GLN A 616 -12.17 -20.83 0.23
N LEU A 617 -12.11 -19.90 1.17
CA LEU A 617 -11.77 -20.15 2.57
C LEU A 617 -12.90 -20.83 3.37
N LYS A 618 -14.04 -21.12 2.73
CA LYS A 618 -15.24 -21.70 3.35
C LYS A 618 -15.73 -20.91 4.57
N LYS A 619 -15.62 -19.57 4.50
CA LYS A 619 -16.16 -18.68 5.53
C LYS A 619 -17.69 -18.77 5.58
N ASN A 620 -18.26 -18.51 6.75
CA ASN A 620 -19.70 -18.39 6.89
C ASN A 620 -20.16 -17.13 6.15
N ILE A 621 -20.96 -17.27 5.09
CA ILE A 621 -21.42 -16.15 4.27
C ILE A 621 -22.92 -15.96 4.50
N ALA A 622 -23.32 -14.72 4.81
CA ALA A 622 -24.72 -14.30 4.93
C ALA A 622 -25.07 -13.31 3.81
N PRO A 623 -25.77 -13.74 2.76
CA PRO A 623 -26.26 -12.86 1.71
C PRO A 623 -27.43 -12.01 2.22
N VAL A 624 -27.41 -10.71 1.94
CA VAL A 624 -28.45 -9.74 2.27
C VAL A 624 -28.89 -9.05 0.96
N LEU A 625 -30.06 -9.42 0.46
CA LEU A 625 -30.61 -8.90 -0.78
C LEU A 625 -31.16 -7.48 -0.56
N LEU A 626 -30.52 -6.48 -1.17
CA LEU A 626 -30.99 -5.09 -1.18
C LEU A 626 -31.87 -4.76 -2.39
N GLU A 627 -31.87 -5.64 -3.40
CA GLU A 627 -32.74 -5.57 -4.57
C GLU A 627 -33.10 -6.98 -5.04
N ASN A 628 -33.91 -7.07 -6.10
CA ASN A 628 -34.36 -8.34 -6.65
C ASN A 628 -33.21 -9.14 -7.28
N ASP A 629 -33.09 -10.42 -6.91
CA ASP A 629 -32.03 -11.32 -7.35
C ASP A 629 -32.02 -11.62 -8.86
N LYS A 630 -33.15 -11.44 -9.55
CA LYS A 630 -33.24 -11.62 -11.02
C LYS A 630 -32.20 -10.79 -11.79
N GLY A 631 -31.76 -9.67 -11.24
CA GLY A 631 -30.74 -8.82 -11.85
C GLY A 631 -29.33 -9.43 -11.88
N PHE A 632 -29.03 -10.37 -10.98
CA PHE A 632 -27.69 -10.94 -10.81
C PHE A 632 -27.64 -12.47 -10.61
N GLN A 633 -28.78 -13.17 -10.68
CA GLN A 633 -28.87 -14.63 -10.53
C GLN A 633 -27.97 -15.41 -11.51
N ASN A 634 -27.70 -14.88 -12.71
CA ASN A 634 -26.88 -15.52 -13.74
C ASN A 634 -25.41 -15.06 -13.70
N THR A 635 -24.98 -14.41 -12.61
CA THR A 635 -23.62 -13.91 -12.43
C THR A 635 -22.82 -14.78 -11.46
N TRP A 636 -21.54 -14.46 -11.26
CA TRP A 636 -20.70 -15.10 -10.24
C TRP A 636 -21.33 -14.97 -8.83
N LEU A 637 -21.97 -13.83 -8.55
CA LEU A 637 -22.63 -13.56 -7.26
C LEU A 637 -23.78 -14.54 -7.03
N GLY A 638 -24.69 -14.63 -8.01
CA GLY A 638 -25.82 -15.56 -7.99
C GLY A 638 -25.36 -17.00 -7.79
N THR A 639 -24.23 -17.39 -8.37
CA THR A 639 -23.65 -18.73 -8.22
C THR A 639 -23.18 -19.00 -6.79
N ILE A 640 -22.51 -18.06 -6.14
CA ILE A 640 -22.03 -18.21 -4.75
C ILE A 640 -23.21 -18.27 -3.77
N ILE A 641 -24.20 -17.39 -3.95
CA ILE A 641 -25.30 -17.26 -2.97
C ILE A 641 -26.46 -18.23 -3.22
N ALA A 642 -26.52 -18.92 -4.36
CA ALA A 642 -27.65 -19.78 -4.73
C ALA A 642 -27.96 -20.88 -3.69
N SER A 643 -26.94 -21.41 -3.03
CA SER A 643 -27.10 -22.43 -1.97
C SER A 643 -27.19 -21.85 -0.56
N LEU A 644 -27.09 -20.52 -0.42
CA LEU A 644 -27.10 -19.83 0.86
C LEU A 644 -28.51 -19.28 1.14
N ASN A 645 -28.89 -19.26 2.41
CA ASN A 645 -30.19 -18.72 2.81
C ASN A 645 -30.11 -17.19 2.82
N ALA A 646 -30.54 -16.49 1.78
CA ALA A 646 -30.44 -15.04 1.73
C ALA A 646 -31.45 -14.33 2.65
N ILE A 647 -31.06 -13.18 3.23
CA ILE A 647 -31.93 -12.31 4.02
C ILE A 647 -32.45 -11.20 3.09
N ASN A 648 -33.77 -11.00 3.04
CA ASN A 648 -34.35 -9.95 2.21
C ASN A 648 -34.42 -8.63 3.00
N MET A 649 -33.82 -7.56 2.47
CA MET A 649 -33.83 -6.21 3.04
C MET A 649 -34.20 -5.15 1.99
N GLN A 650 -35.08 -5.53 1.04
CA GLN A 650 -35.56 -4.64 -0.03
C GLN A 650 -36.65 -3.67 0.43
N ASP A 651 -37.38 -4.01 1.50
CA ASP A 651 -38.54 -3.26 2.01
C ASP A 651 -38.20 -2.63 3.36
N ASP A 652 -38.19 -1.30 3.41
CA ASP A 652 -37.90 -0.52 4.61
C ASP A 652 -38.85 -0.87 5.78
N ASN A 653 -40.09 -1.29 5.50
CA ASN A 653 -41.04 -1.69 6.54
C ASN A 653 -40.62 -2.98 7.26
N GLN A 654 -39.82 -3.82 6.60
CA GLN A 654 -39.33 -5.09 7.11
C GLN A 654 -37.88 -4.99 7.64
N PHE A 655 -37.24 -3.82 7.50
CA PHE A 655 -35.84 -3.60 7.87
C PHE A 655 -35.50 -4.12 9.27
N ASN A 656 -36.29 -3.76 10.30
CA ASN A 656 -36.03 -4.18 11.68
C ASN A 656 -36.09 -5.71 11.84
N SER A 657 -37.09 -6.35 11.23
CA SER A 657 -37.21 -7.82 11.29
C SER A 657 -36.06 -8.53 10.56
N SER A 658 -35.62 -7.99 9.42
CA SER A 658 -34.49 -8.53 8.66
C SER A 658 -33.17 -8.36 9.43
N ILE A 659 -32.99 -7.24 10.14
CA ILE A 659 -31.85 -7.01 11.02
C ILE A 659 -31.83 -7.98 12.20
N ASP A 660 -32.98 -8.27 12.80
CA ASP A 660 -33.03 -9.24 13.89
C ASP A 660 -32.66 -10.65 13.42
N ILE A 661 -33.11 -11.06 12.23
CA ILE A 661 -32.67 -12.31 11.59
C ILE A 661 -31.16 -12.31 11.36
N LEU A 662 -30.61 -11.19 10.87
CA LEU A 662 -29.18 -11.05 10.63
C LEU A 662 -28.37 -11.19 11.93
N VAL A 663 -28.78 -10.50 13.00
CA VAL A 663 -28.11 -10.57 14.30
C VAL A 663 -28.18 -11.96 14.91
N GLN A 664 -29.32 -12.66 14.77
CA GLN A 664 -29.42 -14.06 15.21
C GLN A 664 -28.39 -14.97 14.51
N ARG A 665 -28.19 -14.78 13.20
CA ARG A 665 -27.19 -15.55 12.45
C ARG A 665 -25.77 -15.20 12.84
N ILE A 666 -25.48 -13.91 13.07
CA ILE A 666 -24.18 -13.44 13.55
C ILE A 666 -23.85 -14.09 14.89
N ASN A 667 -24.77 -14.03 15.86
CA ASN A 667 -24.55 -14.58 17.19
C ASN A 667 -24.28 -16.09 17.13
N ARG A 668 -25.06 -16.84 16.35
CA ARG A 668 -24.82 -18.27 16.13
C ARG A 668 -23.42 -18.54 15.55
N ALA A 669 -23.00 -17.78 14.54
CA ALA A 669 -21.68 -17.96 13.93
C ALA A 669 -20.53 -17.61 14.88
N LEU A 670 -20.72 -16.60 15.74
CA LEU A 670 -19.76 -16.25 16.79
C LEU A 670 -19.69 -17.32 17.89
N GLU A 671 -20.83 -17.94 18.23
CA GLU A 671 -20.89 -19.06 19.19
C GLU A 671 -20.21 -20.32 18.64
N GLU A 672 -20.55 -20.75 17.42
CA GLU A 672 -19.94 -21.91 16.75
C GLU A 672 -18.40 -21.79 16.67
N LYS A 673 -17.90 -20.58 16.40
CA LYS A 673 -16.47 -20.27 16.38
C LYS A 673 -15.80 -20.30 17.74
N LYS A 674 -16.50 -19.84 18.80
CA LYS A 674 -15.99 -19.93 20.18
C LYS A 674 -15.85 -21.39 20.63
N ASP A 675 -16.76 -22.25 20.20
CA ASP A 675 -16.70 -23.70 20.48
C ASP A 675 -15.58 -24.39 19.69
N GLU A 676 -15.36 -24.04 18.41
CA GLU A 676 -14.23 -24.53 17.60
C GLU A 676 -12.86 -24.12 18.18
N ASP A 677 -12.71 -22.87 18.62
CA ASP A 677 -11.46 -22.38 19.23
C ASP A 677 -11.23 -22.96 20.64
N SER A 678 -12.28 -23.42 21.33
CA SER A 678 -12.17 -24.09 22.65
C SER A 678 -11.51 -25.48 22.60
N HIS A 679 -11.46 -26.11 21.42
CA HIS A 679 -10.87 -27.45 21.21
C HIS A 679 -9.50 -27.42 20.55
N ARG A 680 -8.99 -26.24 20.20
CA ARG A 680 -7.62 -26.06 19.73
C ARG A 680 -6.79 -25.58 20.91
N SER A 681 -6.08 -26.49 21.59
CA SER A 681 -5.18 -26.10 22.69
C SER A 681 -4.19 -25.05 22.16
N GLN A 682 -4.42 -23.78 22.51
CA GLN A 682 -3.56 -22.68 22.07
C GLN A 682 -2.14 -22.97 22.55
N VAL A 683 -1.18 -22.91 21.64
CA VAL A 683 0.23 -23.02 22.00
C VAL A 683 0.59 -21.71 22.69
N ILE A 684 0.97 -21.79 23.96
CA ILE A 684 1.18 -20.60 24.81
C ILE A 684 2.40 -19.84 24.32
N THR A 685 2.29 -18.53 24.12
CA THR A 685 3.44 -17.64 23.88
C THR A 685 4.45 -17.78 25.02
N ARG A 686 5.71 -18.09 24.66
CA ARG A 686 6.79 -18.35 25.62
C ARG A 686 7.76 -17.19 25.76
N PHE A 687 7.93 -16.35 24.74
CA PHE A 687 8.86 -15.22 24.77
C PHE A 687 8.53 -14.20 23.67
N GLU A 688 8.29 -12.94 24.06
CA GLU A 688 7.99 -11.83 23.15
C GLU A 688 8.94 -10.66 23.40
N GLY A 689 10.06 -10.65 22.68
CA GLY A 689 10.99 -9.53 22.71
C GLY A 689 11.88 -9.50 23.96
N GLY A 690 13.19 -9.33 23.72
CA GLY A 690 14.22 -9.29 24.75
C GLY A 690 15.55 -9.75 24.16
N ALA A 691 16.65 -9.47 24.86
CA ALA A 691 17.97 -9.88 24.39
C ALA A 691 18.11 -11.40 24.50
N VAL A 692 18.53 -12.06 23.42
CA VAL A 692 18.78 -13.51 23.37
C VAL A 692 20.24 -13.76 23.08
N ARG A 693 20.84 -14.65 23.85
CA ARG A 693 22.18 -15.16 23.60
C ARG A 693 22.04 -16.48 22.87
N GLY A 694 22.66 -16.61 21.70
CA GLY A 694 22.75 -17.90 21.01
C GLY A 694 24.18 -18.35 20.76
N ARG A 695 24.38 -19.66 20.68
CA ARG A 695 25.60 -20.32 20.25
C ARG A 695 25.29 -21.53 19.40
N TYR A 696 26.08 -21.77 18.36
CA TYR A 696 26.16 -23.07 17.70
C TYR A 696 27.57 -23.60 17.82
N TYR A 697 27.70 -24.92 17.80
CA TYR A 697 28.98 -25.61 17.80
C TYR A 697 29.30 -26.08 16.39
N GLN A 698 30.57 -26.07 16.01
CA GLN A 698 31.04 -26.77 14.83
C GLN A 698 32.45 -27.28 15.13
N TYR A 699 32.68 -28.59 14.94
CA TYR A 699 33.97 -29.22 15.24
C TYR A 699 34.45 -28.99 16.69
N HIS A 700 33.53 -29.02 17.66
CA HIS A 700 33.78 -28.74 19.09
C HIS A 700 34.21 -27.29 19.40
N GLN A 701 34.10 -26.36 18.44
CA GLN A 701 34.30 -24.93 18.67
C GLN A 701 32.95 -24.22 18.76
N ALA A 702 32.79 -23.33 19.73
CA ALA A 702 31.57 -22.55 19.92
C ALA A 702 31.63 -21.23 19.15
N PHE A 703 30.53 -20.89 18.49
CA PHE A 703 30.36 -19.66 17.71
C PHE A 703 29.11 -18.93 18.18
N ASP A 704 29.24 -17.64 18.46
CA ASP A 704 28.15 -16.83 18.99
C ASP A 704 27.17 -16.40 17.87
N MET A 705 25.88 -16.48 18.16
CA MET A 705 24.78 -15.93 17.36
C MET A 705 24.24 -14.69 18.06
N LEU A 706 24.32 -13.54 17.40
CA LEU A 706 23.80 -12.27 17.89
C LEU A 706 22.40 -12.06 17.32
N PHE A 707 21.41 -11.84 18.17
CA PHE A 707 20.01 -11.66 17.77
C PHE A 707 19.62 -10.19 17.83
N ASP A 708 19.15 -9.64 16.71
CA ASP A 708 18.48 -8.34 16.66
C ASP A 708 17.03 -8.47 17.13
N PHE A 709 16.43 -9.63 16.88
CA PHE A 709 15.08 -9.98 17.31
C PHE A 709 14.94 -11.50 17.44
N PHE A 710 14.21 -11.95 18.46
CA PHE A 710 13.83 -13.35 18.63
C PHE A 710 12.49 -13.44 19.36
N SER A 711 11.62 -14.35 18.93
CA SER A 711 10.28 -14.55 19.48
C SER A 711 9.86 -16.02 19.42
N LEU A 712 9.19 -16.44 20.49
CA LEU A 712 8.48 -17.70 20.64
C LEU A 712 7.01 -17.38 20.91
N ARG A 713 6.22 -17.15 19.85
CA ARG A 713 4.84 -16.67 19.96
C ARG A 713 3.86 -17.66 19.33
N GLU A 714 2.84 -18.06 20.09
CA GLU A 714 1.71 -18.85 19.57
C GLU A 714 2.14 -20.10 18.75
N GLY A 715 3.19 -20.80 19.22
CA GLY A 715 3.77 -21.95 18.54
C GLY A 715 4.65 -21.65 17.34
N ARG A 716 5.05 -20.39 17.13
CA ARG A 716 6.00 -19.96 16.09
C ARG A 716 7.31 -19.48 16.69
N VAL A 717 8.40 -19.86 16.04
CA VAL A 717 9.74 -19.31 16.27
C VAL A 717 10.00 -18.29 15.17
N LEU A 718 10.37 -17.08 15.56
CA LEU A 718 10.87 -16.07 14.63
C LEU A 718 12.15 -15.49 15.20
N GLY A 719 13.13 -15.20 14.34
CA GLY A 719 14.33 -14.51 14.76
C GLY A 719 15.06 -13.88 13.59
N GLN A 720 15.91 -12.93 13.89
CA GLN A 720 16.87 -12.38 12.93
C GLN A 720 18.10 -11.90 13.69
N GLY A 721 19.23 -11.92 13.02
CA GLY A 721 20.49 -11.64 13.67
C GLY A 721 21.68 -11.78 12.75
N ASN A 722 22.84 -11.88 13.36
CA ASN A 722 24.11 -12.01 12.68
C ASN A 722 25.03 -12.98 13.44
N ASP A 723 25.80 -13.75 12.73
CA ASP A 723 26.93 -14.50 13.27
C ASP A 723 28.14 -14.36 12.32
N GLU A 724 29.21 -15.08 12.57
CA GLU A 724 30.43 -15.02 11.76
C GLU A 724 30.25 -15.42 10.28
N ILE A 725 29.19 -16.16 9.94
CA ILE A 725 28.86 -16.52 8.55
C ILE A 725 28.11 -15.37 7.85
N GLY A 726 27.29 -14.62 8.60
CA GLY A 726 26.66 -13.39 8.15
C GLY A 726 25.25 -13.16 8.72
N PRO A 727 24.51 -12.17 8.18
CA PRO A 727 23.14 -11.89 8.61
C PRO A 727 22.22 -13.06 8.28
N PHE A 728 21.31 -13.39 9.20
CA PHE A 728 20.36 -14.49 9.07
C PHE A 728 18.96 -14.10 9.53
N THR A 729 17.97 -14.84 9.03
CA THR A 729 16.59 -14.88 9.54
C THR A 729 16.25 -16.29 9.99
N MET A 730 15.36 -16.44 10.96
CA MET A 730 14.93 -17.70 11.54
C MET A 730 13.41 -17.79 11.55
N ALA A 731 12.88 -18.92 11.09
CA ALA A 731 11.45 -19.17 11.12
C ALA A 731 11.19 -20.65 11.40
N GLY A 732 10.23 -20.93 12.28
CA GLY A 732 9.88 -22.30 12.64
C GLY A 732 8.69 -22.36 13.57
N ASN A 733 8.50 -23.51 14.20
CA ASN A 733 7.39 -23.77 15.09
C ASN A 733 7.83 -24.49 16.37
N TYR A 734 7.03 -24.35 17.42
CA TYR A 734 7.14 -25.14 18.64
C TYR A 734 5.75 -25.54 19.15
N ASP A 735 5.68 -26.57 20.00
CA ASP A 735 4.44 -27.03 20.62
C ASP A 735 4.40 -26.82 22.14
N ASN A 736 3.28 -27.16 22.76
CA ASN A 736 3.09 -27.02 24.21
C ASN A 736 3.94 -28.01 25.03
N GLU A 737 4.47 -29.07 24.41
CA GLU A 737 5.39 -30.02 25.03
C GLU A 737 6.84 -29.51 25.01
N GLY A 738 7.08 -28.36 24.36
CA GLY A 738 8.37 -27.70 24.27
C GLY A 738 9.22 -28.19 23.10
N LYS A 739 8.71 -29.04 22.21
CA LYS A 739 9.47 -29.46 21.03
C LYS A 739 9.52 -28.30 20.04
N VAL A 740 10.69 -28.03 19.47
CA VAL A 740 10.91 -26.89 18.58
C VAL A 740 11.71 -27.28 17.35
N SER A 741 11.31 -26.73 16.20
CA SER A 741 12.02 -26.88 14.93
C SER A 741 11.98 -25.56 14.16
N PHE A 742 13.11 -25.08 13.68
CA PHE A 742 13.20 -23.84 12.89
C PHE A 742 14.33 -23.89 11.88
N THR A 743 14.21 -23.10 10.83
CA THR A 743 15.24 -22.94 9.80
C THR A 743 15.92 -21.59 9.99
N LYS A 744 17.25 -21.58 10.09
CA LYS A 744 18.09 -20.39 10.01
C LYS A 744 18.54 -20.20 8.56
N GLN A 745 18.11 -19.14 7.92
CA GLN A 745 18.45 -18.78 6.54
C GLN A 745 19.45 -17.62 6.54
N TYR A 746 20.64 -17.84 6.00
CA TYR A 746 21.60 -16.77 5.77
C TYR A 746 21.19 -15.93 4.55
N VAL A 747 21.24 -14.61 4.68
CA VAL A 747 20.80 -13.68 3.62
C VAL A 747 21.68 -13.86 2.38
N GLY A 748 21.07 -14.35 1.29
CA GLY A 748 21.77 -14.60 0.03
C GLY A 748 22.67 -15.86 0.01
N GLN A 749 22.54 -16.75 0.99
CA GLN A 749 23.33 -17.99 1.08
C GLN A 749 22.44 -19.22 1.38
N HIS A 750 22.97 -20.23 2.06
CA HIS A 750 22.30 -21.49 2.41
C HIS A 750 21.41 -21.38 3.67
N SER A 751 20.55 -22.37 3.88
CA SER A 751 19.76 -22.55 5.10
C SER A 751 20.31 -23.68 5.96
N VAL A 752 20.12 -23.58 7.27
CA VAL A 752 20.48 -24.60 8.26
C VAL A 752 19.22 -24.93 9.08
N GLU A 753 18.90 -26.21 9.25
CA GLU A 753 17.76 -26.66 10.04
C GLU A 753 18.16 -26.86 11.51
N TYR A 754 17.32 -26.47 12.45
CA TYR A 754 17.55 -26.59 13.88
C TYR A 754 16.38 -27.33 14.52
N ASN A 755 16.67 -28.33 15.35
CA ASN A 755 15.68 -29.11 16.05
C ASN A 755 16.09 -29.29 17.51
N GLY A 756 15.18 -29.02 18.46
CA GLY A 756 15.52 -29.04 19.88
C GLY A 756 14.30 -29.02 20.80
N ASN A 757 14.55 -28.68 22.06
CA ASN A 757 13.52 -28.52 23.08
C ASN A 757 13.67 -27.17 23.79
N ILE A 758 12.52 -26.57 24.13
CA ILE A 758 12.39 -25.31 24.87
C ILE A 758 12.12 -25.64 26.34
N TYR A 759 12.87 -24.99 27.22
CA TYR A 759 12.71 -25.02 28.66
C TYR A 759 12.44 -23.59 29.13
N CYS A 760 11.29 -23.37 29.77
CA CYS A 760 10.92 -22.06 30.30
C CYS A 760 11.04 -22.06 31.84
N ASP A 761 11.45 -20.94 32.42
CA ASP A 761 11.37 -20.71 33.87
C ASP A 761 10.09 -19.94 34.26
N ASN A 762 9.83 -19.88 35.57
CA ASN A 762 8.64 -19.21 36.11
C ASN A 762 8.71 -17.67 36.04
N LEU A 763 9.83 -17.10 35.57
CA LEU A 763 10.10 -15.67 35.53
C LEU A 763 10.13 -15.13 34.08
N GLY A 764 9.72 -15.94 33.10
CA GLY A 764 9.65 -15.54 31.68
C GLY A 764 10.95 -15.75 30.91
N GLY A 765 11.97 -16.36 31.52
CA GLY A 765 13.19 -16.79 30.83
C GLY A 765 12.99 -18.10 30.06
N PHE A 766 13.74 -18.28 28.97
CA PHE A 766 13.74 -19.52 28.20
C PHE A 766 15.16 -19.99 27.87
N LYS A 767 15.29 -21.30 27.64
CA LYS A 767 16.46 -21.98 27.07
C LYS A 767 16.01 -22.92 25.96
N ILE A 768 16.69 -22.90 24.82
CA ILE A 768 16.51 -23.86 23.72
C ILE A 768 17.83 -24.58 23.51
N GLN A 769 17.77 -25.90 23.48
CA GLN A 769 18.93 -26.75 23.19
C GLN A 769 18.54 -27.85 22.22
N GLY A 770 19.46 -28.20 21.32
CA GLY A 770 19.22 -29.17 20.28
C GLY A 770 20.39 -29.30 19.32
N HIS A 771 20.11 -29.80 18.12
CA HIS A 771 21.10 -29.98 17.06
C HIS A 771 20.69 -29.19 15.82
N TRP A 772 21.67 -28.66 15.12
CA TRP A 772 21.50 -28.13 13.77
C TRP A 772 21.91 -29.18 12.73
N ASN A 773 21.35 -29.10 11.52
CA ASN A 773 21.68 -29.98 10.39
C ASN A 773 21.87 -29.15 9.13
N ILE A 774 22.92 -29.46 8.37
CA ILE A 774 23.10 -29.03 6.98
C ILE A 774 23.65 -30.21 6.18
N GLU A 775 22.90 -30.66 5.16
CA GLU A 775 23.23 -31.88 4.41
C GLU A 775 23.47 -33.09 5.35
N ASP A 776 24.70 -33.65 5.36
CA ASP A 776 25.09 -34.80 6.20
C ASP A 776 25.78 -34.39 7.52
N GLU A 777 25.93 -33.08 7.79
CA GLU A 777 26.64 -32.54 8.95
C GLU A 777 25.66 -32.06 10.04
N THR A 778 26.00 -32.34 11.31
CA THR A 778 25.19 -31.96 12.48
C THR A 778 26.06 -31.68 13.70
N ASP A 779 25.68 -30.68 14.50
CA ASP A 779 26.32 -30.37 15.79
C ASP A 779 25.32 -29.64 16.70
N GLU A 780 25.71 -29.38 17.95
CA GLU A 780 24.83 -28.81 18.98
C GLU A 780 24.60 -27.30 18.82
N PHE A 781 23.47 -26.81 19.35
CA PHE A 781 23.23 -25.39 19.54
C PHE A 781 22.51 -25.10 20.85
N TYR A 782 22.61 -23.85 21.28
CA TYR A 782 22.02 -23.35 22.51
C TYR A 782 21.53 -21.90 22.34
N LEU A 783 20.30 -21.60 22.75
CA LEU A 783 19.73 -20.25 22.81
C LEU A 783 19.17 -19.99 24.22
N GLU A 784 19.38 -18.80 24.78
CA GLU A 784 18.77 -18.41 26.06
C GLU A 784 18.41 -16.92 26.13
N SER A 785 17.36 -16.57 26.86
CA SER A 785 17.01 -15.18 27.16
C SER A 785 17.99 -14.54 28.16
N ILE A 786 18.42 -13.31 27.91
CA ILE A 786 19.30 -12.52 28.79
C ILE A 786 18.42 -11.69 29.74
N ASN A 787 18.15 -12.19 30.95
CA ASN A 787 17.50 -11.39 31.99
C ASN A 787 18.50 -10.35 32.55
N ALA A 788 18.19 -9.06 32.40
CA ALA A 788 19.01 -7.98 32.94
C ALA A 788 18.82 -7.84 34.47
N PHE A 789 19.86 -8.24 35.21
CA PHE A 789 20.21 -8.01 36.63
C PHE A 789 19.96 -9.11 37.69
N LYS A 790 21.08 -9.80 37.97
CA LYS A 790 21.60 -10.49 39.19
C LYS A 790 20.99 -11.88 39.51
N CYS A 791 21.78 -12.93 39.78
CA CYS A 791 23.14 -12.98 40.31
C CYS A 791 23.80 -14.34 40.00
N ASP A 792 24.95 -14.34 39.32
CA ASP A 792 25.96 -15.38 39.55
C ASP A 792 26.57 -15.10 40.93
N THR A 793 25.95 -15.66 41.98
CA THR A 793 26.67 -15.96 43.21
C THR A 793 27.29 -17.34 43.08
N LEU A 794 28.61 -17.33 42.92
CA LEU A 794 29.50 -18.34 43.48
C LEU A 794 28.99 -18.78 44.86
N THR A 795 28.54 -20.02 44.95
CA THR A 795 28.81 -20.86 46.12
C THR A 795 29.23 -22.23 45.61
N GLU A 796 30.52 -22.49 45.76
CA GLU A 796 31.09 -23.82 45.89
C GLU A 796 30.28 -24.66 46.89
N ASN A 797 30.02 -25.94 46.56
CA ASN A 797 30.46 -27.08 47.37
C ASN A 797 30.04 -28.42 46.76
N ILE A 798 31.09 -29.23 46.51
CA ILE A 798 31.20 -30.68 46.23
C ILE A 798 30.86 -31.13 44.80
#